data_AF-A0A9N7P258-F1
#
_entry.id   AF-A0A9N7P258-F1
#
_cell.length_a   1.000
_cell.length_b   1.000
_cell.length_c   1.000
_cell.angle_alpha   90.00
_cell.angle_beta   90.00
_cell.angle_gamma   90.00
#
_symmetry.space_group_name_H-M   'P 1'
#
loop_
_entity.id
_entity.type
_entity.pdbx_description
1 polymer ?
#
loop_
_entity_poly.entity_id
_entity_poly.type
_entity_poly.pdbx_seq_one_letter_code
_entity_poly.pdbx_strand_id
1 'polypeptide(L)'
;MLTKFETKSNRVKGLSFHSKRPWILASLHSGVIQLWDYRMGTLIDRFDEHDGPVRGVHFHKSQPLFVSGGDDYKIKVWNYKLHRCLFTLLGHLDYIRTVQFHHEYPWISGNIEKALESAKRIDEKDHWYRLGVEALRQGNAGIVEYAYQKTKNFERLSFHYLITGNLDKLSKMMKIAEVKNDVMGQFHDALYLGDVRERVKILENAGHLPLAYITASVHGLHETAERLAAELGENVPSLPEGKKASLLIPPGPVLCAGDWPLLMVSKGIFEGGLDEAARGPAEEDYYDEAADADWGEALDIADVDNIENGDISGLVDERGDEDGEEGGWDLEDLDLPADAETPTKLNNSARSSVFVAPTPGMPVSQIWVQRSSLAAEHAAAGNFDTAMRLLSRQLGIRNFGPLKSRFVDLHMGSHTYLRAFASAPVVSTAIEEDWSESTSPNVRGPPALVFNFPQLEEKLKACYKATTAGKFSEALKKFQSILHTIPLLVVKTRREVDEVKELIVIVREYVLGLQMELKRKELKDNPVRQQELAAYFTHCNLQLPHTRLALMNAMTVCFKAQNLSTAANFARRLLETNPSVENQAKMARQVLQAAERNMRDATQLNYDFRNPFVVCGATYVPIYRGQKDVACPYCGTHYVLSQQGQTCVVCDLSMIGSDASGLLSSASQFLSRYVMDVEEKEDFTAA
;
A
#
# COMPACT_ATOMS: atom_id res chain seq x y z
N MET A 1 -29.38 50.30 -34.15
CA MET A 1 -28.24 49.55 -34.72
C MET A 1 -28.05 48.29 -33.92
N LEU A 2 -27.81 47.14 -34.58
CA LEU A 2 -27.25 45.96 -33.92
C LEU A 2 -25.73 46.02 -34.06
N THR A 3 -25.02 46.29 -32.97
CA THR A 3 -23.55 46.26 -32.94
C THR A 3 -23.08 44.81 -32.88
N LYS A 4 -22.44 44.34 -33.96
CA LYS A 4 -21.85 43.00 -34.02
C LYS A 4 -20.51 43.00 -33.26
N PHE A 5 -20.41 42.17 -32.22
CA PHE A 5 -19.19 41.97 -31.45
C PHE A 5 -18.69 40.54 -31.65
N GLU A 6 -17.44 40.39 -32.10
CA GLU A 6 -16.83 39.09 -32.40
C GLU A 6 -15.43 38.99 -31.78
N THR A 7 -15.23 37.99 -30.93
CA THR A 7 -13.95 37.67 -30.30
C THR A 7 -13.62 36.20 -30.48
N LYS A 8 -12.34 35.88 -30.71
CA LYS A 8 -11.87 34.49 -30.82
C LYS A 8 -11.66 33.95 -29.40
N SER A 9 -12.49 32.99 -28.99
CA SER A 9 -12.37 32.28 -27.72
C SER A 9 -12.47 30.77 -27.91
N ASN A 10 -12.16 30.01 -26.85
CA ASN A 10 -12.59 28.62 -26.74
C ASN A 10 -14.12 28.52 -26.83
N ARG A 11 -14.63 27.33 -27.18
CA ARG A 11 -16.08 27.07 -27.35
C ARG A 11 -16.86 27.51 -26.12
N VAL A 12 -17.73 28.51 -26.28
CA VAL A 12 -18.67 28.97 -25.25
C VAL A 12 -19.72 27.88 -24.98
N LYS A 13 -20.10 27.72 -23.72
CA LYS A 13 -21.03 26.69 -23.24
C LYS A 13 -22.29 27.28 -22.60
N GLY A 14 -22.15 28.34 -21.82
CA GLY A 14 -23.24 29.06 -21.16
C GLY A 14 -23.05 30.58 -21.26
N LEU A 15 -24.17 31.31 -21.22
CA LEU A 15 -24.23 32.77 -21.26
C LEU A 15 -25.23 33.27 -20.22
N SER A 16 -24.92 34.38 -19.55
CA SER A 16 -25.83 35.03 -18.59
C SER A 16 -25.70 36.55 -18.65
N PHE A 17 -26.82 37.25 -18.84
CA PHE A 17 -26.87 38.71 -18.87
C PHE A 17 -27.09 39.30 -17.47
N HIS A 18 -26.43 40.43 -17.17
CA HIS A 18 -26.67 41.14 -15.93
C HIS A 18 -28.00 41.91 -15.99
N SER A 19 -28.81 41.80 -14.94
CA SER A 19 -30.12 42.45 -14.76
C SER A 19 -30.18 43.99 -14.86
N LYS A 20 -29.03 44.70 -14.93
CA LYS A 20 -28.95 46.17 -14.76
C LYS A 20 -27.79 46.81 -15.52
N ARG A 21 -26.63 46.13 -15.58
CA ARG A 21 -25.41 46.61 -16.25
C ARG A 21 -25.32 46.05 -17.68
N PRO A 22 -24.62 46.70 -18.62
CA PRO A 22 -24.43 46.20 -19.99
C PRO A 22 -23.41 45.06 -20.07
N TRP A 23 -23.54 44.08 -19.17
CA TRP A 23 -22.56 43.02 -18.94
C TRP A 23 -23.12 41.65 -19.27
N ILE A 24 -22.25 40.78 -19.79
CA ILE A 24 -22.54 39.38 -20.10
C ILE A 24 -21.42 38.49 -19.55
N LEU A 25 -21.81 37.42 -18.86
CA LEU A 25 -20.91 36.31 -18.50
C LEU A 25 -20.93 35.27 -19.62
N ALA A 26 -19.76 34.79 -20.00
CA ALA A 26 -19.57 33.68 -20.93
C ALA A 26 -18.72 32.58 -20.28
N SER A 27 -19.25 31.37 -20.21
CA SER A 27 -18.52 30.20 -19.70
C SER A 27 -17.89 29.43 -20.85
N LEU A 28 -16.61 29.08 -20.72
CA LEU A 28 -15.83 28.45 -21.77
C LEU A 28 -15.60 26.96 -21.50
N HIS A 29 -15.39 26.21 -22.58
CA HIS A 29 -15.02 24.80 -22.52
C HIS A 29 -13.70 24.54 -21.78
N SER A 30 -12.83 25.53 -21.64
CA SER A 30 -11.53 25.43 -20.95
C SER A 30 -11.59 25.72 -19.44
N GLY A 31 -12.77 25.64 -18.80
CA GLY A 31 -12.96 25.96 -17.37
C GLY A 31 -13.02 27.45 -17.02
N VAL A 32 -12.55 28.31 -17.92
CA VAL A 32 -12.53 29.77 -17.75
C VAL A 32 -13.93 30.37 -17.92
N ILE A 33 -14.27 31.33 -17.07
CA ILE A 33 -15.45 32.20 -17.19
C ILE A 33 -14.96 33.62 -17.48
N GLN A 34 -15.61 34.31 -18.42
CA GLN A 34 -15.26 35.67 -18.82
C GLN A 34 -16.44 36.62 -18.61
N LEU A 35 -16.15 37.81 -18.10
CA LEU A 35 -17.10 38.90 -17.94
C LEU A 35 -16.81 39.99 -18.99
N TRP A 36 -17.78 40.32 -19.83
CA TRP A 36 -17.64 41.26 -20.94
C TRP A 36 -18.59 42.44 -20.82
N ASP A 37 -18.15 43.64 -21.19
CA ASP A 37 -19.05 44.75 -21.51
C ASP A 37 -19.45 44.66 -22.99
N TYR A 38 -20.72 44.38 -23.28
CA TYR A 38 -21.17 44.19 -24.66
C TYR A 38 -21.45 45.51 -25.41
N ARG A 39 -21.43 46.68 -24.72
CA ARG A 39 -21.54 47.99 -25.37
C ARG A 39 -20.16 48.51 -25.77
N MET A 40 -19.16 48.32 -24.92
CA MET A 40 -17.79 48.76 -25.17
C MET A 40 -16.95 47.72 -25.92
N GLY A 41 -17.37 46.45 -25.93
CA GLY A 41 -16.61 45.36 -26.57
C GLY A 41 -15.36 44.96 -25.79
N THR A 42 -15.30 45.27 -24.50
CA THR A 42 -14.12 45.07 -23.65
C THR A 42 -14.31 43.91 -22.69
N LEU A 43 -13.28 43.07 -22.55
CA LEU A 43 -13.20 42.10 -21.47
C LEU A 43 -13.03 42.87 -20.16
N ILE A 44 -13.93 42.68 -19.21
CA ILE A 44 -13.86 43.28 -17.88
C ILE A 44 -13.00 42.40 -16.97
N ASP A 45 -13.26 41.09 -16.97
CA ASP A 45 -12.69 40.18 -15.98
C ASP A 45 -12.69 38.70 -16.42
N ARG A 46 -11.89 37.88 -15.73
CA ARG A 46 -11.68 36.45 -15.99
C ARG A 46 -11.58 35.66 -14.68
N PHE A 47 -12.32 34.57 -14.60
CA PHE A 47 -12.33 33.64 -13.45
C PHE A 47 -11.96 32.23 -13.92
N ASP A 48 -10.96 31.59 -13.32
CA ASP A 48 -10.39 30.32 -13.80
C ASP A 48 -10.01 29.31 -12.71
N GLU A 49 -10.91 29.06 -11.76
CA GLU A 49 -10.77 28.01 -10.72
C GLU A 49 -11.50 26.67 -11.02
N HIS A 50 -12.13 26.50 -12.19
CA HIS A 50 -12.81 25.23 -12.52
C HIS A 50 -11.88 24.29 -13.27
N ASP A 51 -11.76 23.04 -12.78
CA ASP A 51 -10.85 22.01 -13.31
C ASP A 51 -11.39 21.33 -14.59
N GLY A 52 -12.45 21.88 -15.19
CA GLY A 52 -13.12 21.30 -16.35
C GLY A 52 -14.16 22.24 -16.95
N PRO A 53 -14.78 21.86 -18.09
CA PRO A 53 -15.73 22.70 -18.81
C PRO A 53 -16.86 23.26 -17.94
N VAL A 54 -17.02 24.58 -17.88
CA VAL A 54 -18.13 25.23 -17.16
C VAL A 54 -19.35 25.29 -18.07
N ARG A 55 -20.42 24.56 -17.72
CA ARG A 55 -21.63 24.44 -18.56
C ARG A 55 -22.71 25.46 -18.23
N GLY A 56 -22.92 25.72 -16.94
CA GLY A 56 -23.90 26.69 -16.47
C GLY A 56 -23.21 27.91 -15.83
N VAL A 57 -23.74 29.10 -16.11
CA VAL A 57 -23.46 30.34 -15.37
C VAL A 57 -24.75 31.13 -15.21
N HIS A 58 -24.97 31.75 -14.05
CA HIS A 58 -26.16 32.58 -13.80
C HIS A 58 -25.85 33.74 -12.84
N PHE A 59 -26.22 34.96 -13.23
CA PHE A 59 -26.13 36.14 -12.36
C PHE A 59 -27.17 36.11 -11.24
N HIS A 60 -26.82 36.64 -10.08
CA HIS A 60 -27.79 36.97 -9.05
C HIS A 60 -28.55 38.27 -9.41
N LYS A 61 -29.82 38.39 -9.00
CA LYS A 61 -30.69 39.51 -9.43
C LYS A 61 -30.30 40.87 -8.81
N SER A 62 -29.86 40.88 -7.54
CA SER A 62 -29.66 42.09 -6.72
C SER A 62 -28.24 42.25 -6.17
N GLN A 63 -27.74 41.27 -5.41
CA GLN A 63 -26.37 41.20 -4.88
C GLN A 63 -25.31 41.00 -5.98
N PRO A 64 -24.04 41.37 -5.77
CA PRO A 64 -22.97 41.30 -6.78
C PRO A 64 -22.38 39.89 -6.96
N LEU A 65 -23.25 38.90 -7.14
CA LEU A 65 -22.89 37.49 -7.19
C LEU A 65 -23.21 36.85 -8.55
N PHE A 66 -22.50 35.78 -8.89
CA PHE A 66 -22.92 34.82 -9.90
C PHE A 66 -22.59 33.38 -9.46
N VAL A 67 -23.28 32.39 -10.03
CA VAL A 67 -23.00 30.97 -9.80
C VAL A 67 -22.52 30.33 -11.10
N SER A 68 -21.63 29.35 -10.99
CA SER A 68 -21.18 28.50 -12.09
C SER A 68 -21.22 27.02 -11.70
N GLY A 69 -21.42 26.15 -12.69
CA GLY A 69 -21.38 24.69 -12.53
C GLY A 69 -20.54 24.05 -13.63
N GLY A 70 -19.63 23.16 -13.24
CA GLY A 70 -18.65 22.54 -14.12
C GLY A 70 -18.74 21.01 -14.23
N ASP A 71 -17.93 20.49 -15.15
CA ASP A 71 -17.66 19.04 -15.29
C ASP A 71 -16.71 18.51 -14.18
N ASP A 72 -16.21 19.39 -13.32
CA ASP A 72 -15.44 19.07 -12.11
C ASP A 72 -16.34 18.70 -10.90
N TYR A 73 -17.64 18.54 -11.14
CA TYR A 73 -18.69 18.25 -10.14
C TYR A 73 -18.88 19.33 -9.06
N LYS A 74 -18.27 20.51 -9.25
CA LYS A 74 -18.33 21.64 -8.31
C LYS A 74 -19.34 22.69 -8.78
N ILE A 75 -20.17 23.19 -7.86
CA ILE A 75 -20.88 24.45 -8.06
C ILE A 75 -20.08 25.54 -7.34
N LYS A 76 -19.64 26.59 -8.04
CA LYS A 76 -18.93 27.72 -7.43
C LYS A 76 -19.83 28.96 -7.39
N VAL A 77 -19.82 29.66 -6.26
CA VAL A 77 -20.48 30.95 -6.05
C VAL A 77 -19.40 32.02 -6.03
N TRP A 78 -19.54 33.05 -6.85
CA TRP A 78 -18.51 34.07 -7.09
C TRP A 78 -19.02 35.46 -6.73
N ASN A 79 -18.10 36.33 -6.31
CA ASN A 79 -18.37 37.77 -6.19
C ASN A 79 -17.57 38.54 -7.24
N TYR A 80 -18.26 39.07 -8.25
CA TYR A 80 -17.63 39.74 -9.39
C TYR A 80 -17.06 41.13 -9.06
N LYS A 81 -17.30 41.67 -7.85
CA LYS A 81 -16.66 42.90 -7.36
C LYS A 81 -15.39 42.63 -6.55
N LEU A 82 -15.31 41.45 -5.93
CA LEU A 82 -14.17 41.04 -5.10
C LEU A 82 -13.20 40.12 -5.85
N HIS A 83 -13.48 39.82 -7.12
CA HIS A 83 -12.64 39.01 -8.01
C HIS A 83 -12.26 37.64 -7.41
N ARG A 84 -13.17 37.01 -6.65
CA ARG A 84 -12.92 35.73 -5.96
C ARG A 84 -14.13 34.82 -5.92
N CYS A 85 -13.87 33.51 -5.88
CA CYS A 85 -14.86 32.52 -5.44
C CYS A 85 -15.15 32.76 -3.94
N LEU A 86 -16.44 32.74 -3.58
CA LEU A 86 -16.91 32.79 -2.19
C LEU A 86 -17.12 31.39 -1.61
N PHE A 87 -17.75 30.51 -2.39
CA PHE A 87 -18.14 29.17 -1.93
C PHE A 87 -17.93 28.15 -3.06
N THR A 88 -17.38 26.99 -2.73
CA THR A 88 -17.39 25.81 -3.61
C THR A 88 -18.28 24.76 -2.96
N LEU A 89 -19.38 24.40 -3.61
CA LEU A 89 -20.36 23.43 -3.15
C LEU A 89 -20.04 22.07 -3.77
N LEU A 90 -20.05 21.05 -2.92
CA LEU A 90 -19.73 19.66 -3.25
C LEU A 90 -20.95 18.78 -2.93
N GLY A 91 -21.17 17.71 -3.69
CA GLY A 91 -22.27 16.77 -3.46
C GLY A 91 -22.93 16.21 -4.73
N HIS A 92 -22.70 16.83 -5.89
CA HIS A 92 -23.10 16.25 -7.17
C HIS A 92 -22.16 15.11 -7.58
N LEU A 93 -22.73 14.01 -8.08
CA LEU A 93 -22.01 12.79 -8.50
C LEU A 93 -21.83 12.66 -10.03
N ASP A 94 -22.40 13.59 -10.81
CA ASP A 94 -22.34 13.67 -12.28
C ASP A 94 -22.22 15.14 -12.72
N TYR A 95 -21.83 15.38 -13.97
CA TYR A 95 -21.56 16.70 -14.54
C TYR A 95 -22.72 17.68 -14.36
N ILE A 96 -22.42 18.88 -13.85
CA ILE A 96 -23.43 19.91 -13.59
C ILE A 96 -23.79 20.59 -14.91
N ARG A 97 -24.95 20.22 -15.46
CA ARG A 97 -25.40 20.70 -16.79
C ARG A 97 -25.98 22.11 -16.77
N THR A 98 -26.49 22.59 -15.63
CA THR A 98 -27.12 23.91 -15.48
C THR A 98 -27.05 24.39 -14.03
N VAL A 99 -27.12 25.71 -13.83
CA VAL A 99 -27.24 26.37 -12.51
C VAL A 99 -28.16 27.59 -12.65
N GLN A 100 -28.97 27.88 -11.62
CA GLN A 100 -29.88 29.02 -11.63
C GLN A 100 -30.06 29.56 -10.20
N PHE A 101 -30.15 30.88 -10.06
CA PHE A 101 -30.58 31.49 -8.81
C PHE A 101 -32.10 31.48 -8.68
N HIS A 102 -32.59 30.96 -7.55
CA HIS A 102 -33.99 31.11 -7.15
C HIS A 102 -34.37 32.60 -7.01
N HIS A 103 -35.66 32.91 -7.10
CA HIS A 103 -36.12 34.28 -7.32
C HIS A 103 -36.29 35.13 -6.06
N GLU A 104 -36.47 34.48 -4.90
CA GLU A 104 -36.78 35.14 -3.62
C GLU A 104 -35.87 34.65 -2.49
N TYR A 105 -35.84 33.33 -2.22
CA TYR A 105 -34.99 32.74 -1.18
C TYR A 105 -33.59 32.30 -1.68
N PRO A 106 -32.51 32.53 -0.90
CA PRO A 106 -31.16 32.06 -1.20
C PRO A 106 -30.95 30.62 -0.68
N TRP A 107 -31.53 29.63 -1.36
CA TRP A 107 -31.39 28.23 -0.94
C TRP A 107 -30.17 27.55 -1.54
N ILE A 108 -29.24 27.19 -0.66
CA ILE A 108 -28.22 26.15 -0.85
C ILE A 108 -28.28 25.32 0.45
N SER A 109 -28.84 24.10 0.38
CA SER A 109 -29.20 23.30 1.56
C SER A 109 -28.04 22.46 2.09
N GLY A 110 -27.83 22.48 3.41
CA GLY A 110 -26.84 21.61 4.09
C GLY A 110 -26.92 21.61 5.64
N ASN A 111 -27.31 22.73 6.26
CA ASN A 111 -27.45 22.82 7.72
C ASN A 111 -28.77 22.16 8.21
N ILE A 112 -28.64 21.22 9.16
CA ILE A 112 -29.74 20.42 9.73
C ILE A 112 -30.54 21.14 10.83
N GLU A 113 -29.95 22.11 11.53
CA GLU A 113 -30.59 22.91 12.58
C GLU A 113 -31.70 23.78 11.97
N LYS A 114 -31.39 24.45 10.84
CA LYS A 114 -32.38 25.22 10.08
C LYS A 114 -33.46 24.32 9.44
N ALA A 115 -33.13 23.06 9.15
CA ALA A 115 -34.11 22.07 8.72
C ALA A 115 -35.02 21.63 9.88
N LEU A 116 -34.48 21.48 11.10
CA LEU A 116 -35.26 21.21 12.32
C LEU A 116 -36.22 22.36 12.65
N GLU A 117 -35.78 23.62 12.60
CA GLU A 117 -36.67 24.78 12.74
C GLU A 117 -37.80 24.79 11.71
N SER A 118 -37.47 24.47 10.45
CA SER A 118 -38.44 24.44 9.37
C SER A 118 -39.46 23.31 9.58
N ALA A 119 -39.01 22.13 10.02
CA ALA A 119 -39.89 21.02 10.39
C ALA A 119 -40.79 21.37 11.58
N LYS A 120 -40.28 22.08 12.61
CA LYS A 120 -41.11 22.59 13.73
C LYS A 120 -42.19 23.57 13.27
N ARG A 121 -41.93 24.41 12.25
CA ARG A 121 -42.91 25.36 11.70
C ARG A 121 -43.97 24.71 10.80
N ILE A 122 -43.63 23.61 10.12
CA ILE A 122 -44.52 22.90 9.18
C ILE A 122 -45.34 21.80 9.91
N ASP A 123 -44.73 21.13 10.89
CA ASP A 123 -45.26 20.02 11.71
C ASP A 123 -45.97 18.87 10.95
N GLU A 124 -45.55 18.60 9.71
CA GLU A 124 -46.07 17.48 8.92
C GLU A 124 -45.22 16.21 9.08
N LYS A 125 -45.90 15.05 9.15
CA LYS A 125 -45.25 13.74 9.35
C LYS A 125 -44.21 13.38 8.28
N ASP A 126 -44.43 13.77 7.02
CA ASP A 126 -43.49 13.50 5.92
C ASP A 126 -42.21 14.36 6.03
N HIS A 127 -42.35 15.62 6.44
CA HIS A 127 -41.22 16.51 6.71
C HIS A 127 -40.37 16.00 7.88
N TRP A 128 -41.00 15.53 8.97
CA TRP A 128 -40.31 14.85 10.06
C TRP A 128 -39.59 13.56 9.62
N TYR A 129 -40.21 12.75 8.76
CA TYR A 129 -39.60 11.54 8.22
C TYR A 129 -38.33 11.85 7.41
N ARG A 130 -38.40 12.82 6.50
CA ARG A 130 -37.26 13.25 5.68
C ARG A 130 -36.12 13.82 6.52
N LEU A 131 -36.45 14.65 7.54
CA LEU A 131 -35.47 15.16 8.49
C LEU A 131 -34.75 14.03 9.22
N GLY A 132 -35.47 13.02 9.71
CA GLY A 132 -34.87 11.86 10.38
C GLY A 132 -33.92 11.05 9.47
N VAL A 133 -34.24 10.90 8.18
CA VAL A 133 -33.36 10.22 7.21
C VAL A 133 -32.07 10.99 6.96
N GLU A 134 -32.13 12.32 6.77
CA GLU A 134 -30.93 13.12 6.53
C GLU A 134 -30.11 13.36 7.81
N ALA A 135 -30.74 13.51 8.98
CA ALA A 135 -30.04 13.57 10.26
C ALA A 135 -29.28 12.27 10.56
N LEU A 136 -29.87 11.10 10.25
CA LEU A 136 -29.21 9.81 10.38
C LEU A 136 -28.00 9.67 9.44
N ARG A 137 -28.08 10.20 8.21
CA ARG A 137 -26.95 10.24 7.27
C ARG A 137 -25.80 11.15 7.75
N GLN A 138 -26.12 12.20 8.51
CA GLN A 138 -25.14 13.10 9.11
C GLN A 138 -24.60 12.59 10.46
N GLY A 139 -25.19 11.55 11.05
CA GLY A 139 -24.79 11.04 12.36
C GLY A 139 -25.28 11.87 13.55
N ASN A 140 -26.31 12.72 13.37
CA ASN A 140 -26.93 13.44 14.47
C ASN A 140 -28.01 12.57 15.12
N ALA A 141 -27.72 12.00 16.30
CA ALA A 141 -28.59 11.09 17.02
C ALA A 141 -29.76 11.81 17.71
N GLY A 142 -29.57 13.03 18.20
CA GLY A 142 -30.59 13.81 18.90
C GLY A 142 -31.77 14.21 18.02
N ILE A 143 -31.50 14.72 16.81
CA ILE A 143 -32.54 15.10 15.84
C ILE A 143 -33.26 13.86 15.29
N VAL A 144 -32.58 12.73 15.13
CA VAL A 144 -33.19 11.45 14.73
C VAL A 144 -34.18 10.95 15.80
N GLU A 145 -33.78 10.96 17.08
CA GLU A 145 -34.68 10.62 18.19
C GLU A 145 -35.94 11.49 18.18
N TYR A 146 -35.78 12.82 18.08
CA TYR A 146 -36.89 13.76 18.04
C TYR A 146 -37.83 13.53 16.84
N ALA A 147 -37.28 13.30 15.65
CA ALA A 147 -38.05 13.00 14.44
C ALA A 147 -38.83 11.68 14.55
N TYR A 148 -38.25 10.63 15.15
CA TYR A 148 -38.94 9.34 15.35
C TYR A 148 -40.02 9.40 16.44
N GLN A 149 -39.82 10.19 17.50
CA GLN A 149 -40.87 10.50 18.48
C GLN A 149 -42.05 11.23 17.81
N LYS A 150 -41.78 12.29 17.02
CA LYS A 150 -42.81 13.07 16.31
C LYS A 150 -43.57 12.24 15.26
N THR A 151 -42.87 11.38 14.51
CA THR A 151 -43.52 10.46 13.54
C THR A 151 -44.23 9.27 14.19
N LYS A 152 -44.08 9.07 15.51
CA LYS A 152 -44.60 7.94 16.31
C LYS A 152 -44.11 6.58 15.79
N ASN A 153 -42.86 6.50 15.34
CA ASN A 153 -42.27 5.27 14.79
C ASN A 153 -41.40 4.57 15.85
N PHE A 154 -42.06 3.81 16.74
CA PHE A 154 -41.43 3.23 17.92
C PHE A 154 -40.41 2.13 17.60
N GLU A 155 -40.68 1.25 16.62
CA GLU A 155 -39.73 0.20 16.20
C GLU A 155 -38.37 0.77 15.76
N ARG A 156 -38.39 1.84 14.96
CA ARG A 156 -37.16 2.54 14.53
C ARG A 156 -36.45 3.23 15.69
N LEU A 157 -37.20 3.65 16.71
CA LEU A 157 -36.66 4.30 17.89
C LEU A 157 -36.01 3.28 18.84
N SER A 158 -36.62 2.11 19.05
CA SER A 158 -36.01 0.97 19.75
C SER A 158 -34.69 0.54 19.09
N PHE A 159 -34.69 0.40 17.76
CA PHE A 159 -33.49 0.04 17.02
C PHE A 159 -32.41 1.12 17.05
N HIS A 160 -32.80 2.41 17.05
CA HIS A 160 -31.88 3.53 17.26
C HIS A 160 -31.22 3.45 18.64
N TYR A 161 -31.98 3.22 19.72
CA TYR A 161 -31.42 3.07 21.07
C TYR A 161 -30.49 1.87 21.24
N LEU A 162 -30.77 0.76 20.54
CA LEU A 162 -29.84 -0.39 20.47
C LEU A 162 -28.51 0.01 19.82
N ILE A 163 -28.53 0.79 18.72
CA ILE A 163 -27.33 1.25 18.02
C ILE A 163 -26.55 2.26 18.87
N THR A 164 -27.22 3.21 19.54
CA THR A 164 -26.56 4.21 20.40
C THR A 164 -26.14 3.66 21.77
N GLY A 165 -26.60 2.45 22.14
CA GLY A 165 -26.30 1.84 23.43
C GLY A 165 -27.09 2.38 24.62
N ASN A 166 -28.21 3.07 24.40
CA ASN A 166 -28.99 3.65 25.49
C ASN A 166 -30.00 2.64 26.04
N LEU A 167 -29.52 1.74 26.90
CA LEU A 167 -30.31 0.68 27.52
C LEU A 167 -31.44 1.23 28.42
N ASP A 168 -31.24 2.39 29.06
CA ASP A 168 -32.26 3.00 29.92
C ASP A 168 -33.48 3.47 29.11
N LYS A 169 -33.25 4.19 28.00
CA LYS A 169 -34.33 4.60 27.08
C LYS A 169 -35.00 3.40 26.41
N LEU A 170 -34.25 2.33 26.12
CA LEU A 170 -34.80 1.08 25.60
C LEU A 170 -35.68 0.36 26.64
N SER A 171 -35.30 0.35 27.92
CA SER A 171 -36.13 -0.20 29.01
C SER A 171 -37.44 0.60 29.20
N LYS A 172 -37.38 1.92 29.03
CA LYS A 172 -38.55 2.80 28.99
C LYS A 172 -39.44 2.49 27.78
N MET A 173 -38.87 2.16 26.62
CA MET A 173 -39.63 1.77 25.43
C MET A 173 -40.41 0.46 25.64
N MET A 174 -39.81 -0.55 26.28
CA MET A 174 -40.50 -1.80 26.61
C MET A 174 -41.76 -1.55 27.45
N LYS A 175 -41.67 -0.68 28.48
CA LYS A 175 -42.83 -0.28 29.31
C LYS A 175 -43.88 0.49 28.50
N ILE A 176 -43.44 1.33 27.56
CA ILE A 176 -44.34 2.06 26.64
C ILE A 176 -45.06 1.08 25.68
N ALA A 177 -44.41 0.01 25.25
CA ALA A 177 -45.00 -1.04 24.43
C ALA A 177 -46.04 -1.86 25.24
N GLU A 178 -45.72 -2.23 26.49
CA GLU A 178 -46.65 -2.88 27.43
C GLU A 178 -47.92 -2.04 27.64
N VAL A 179 -47.78 -0.75 27.95
CA VAL A 179 -48.93 0.19 28.12
C VAL A 179 -49.77 0.35 26.84
N LYS A 180 -49.17 0.17 25.65
CA LYS A 180 -49.87 0.23 24.36
C LYS A 180 -50.45 -1.12 23.91
N ASN A 181 -50.20 -2.21 24.62
CA ASN A 181 -50.45 -3.59 24.19
C ASN A 181 -49.77 -3.96 22.85
N ASP A 182 -48.60 -3.39 22.56
CA ASP A 182 -47.78 -3.78 21.40
C ASP A 182 -46.87 -4.97 21.76
N VAL A 183 -47.45 -6.18 21.65
CA VAL A 183 -46.79 -7.45 21.96
C VAL A 183 -45.50 -7.66 21.14
N MET A 184 -45.46 -7.17 19.89
CA MET A 184 -44.30 -7.36 19.02
C MET A 184 -43.17 -6.39 19.35
N GLY A 185 -43.51 -5.11 19.59
CA GLY A 185 -42.56 -4.12 20.09
C GLY A 185 -41.95 -4.54 21.43
N GLN A 186 -42.78 -4.99 22.37
CA GLN A 186 -42.34 -5.48 23.68
C GLN A 186 -41.39 -6.69 23.56
N PHE A 187 -41.68 -7.62 22.64
CA PHE A 187 -40.81 -8.78 22.40
C PHE A 187 -39.46 -8.38 21.77
N HIS A 188 -39.44 -7.42 20.84
CA HIS A 188 -38.21 -6.89 20.26
C HIS A 188 -37.36 -6.15 21.30
N ASP A 189 -37.97 -5.28 22.13
CA ASP A 189 -37.26 -4.55 23.17
C ASP A 189 -36.67 -5.51 24.23
N ALA A 190 -37.41 -6.54 24.64
CA ALA A 190 -36.93 -7.57 25.55
C ALA A 190 -35.82 -8.44 24.94
N LEU A 191 -35.85 -8.68 23.63
CA LEU A 191 -34.74 -9.33 22.90
C LEU A 191 -33.49 -8.45 22.85
N TYR A 192 -33.65 -7.15 22.60
CA TYR A 192 -32.54 -6.19 22.53
C TYR A 192 -31.88 -5.95 23.89
N LEU A 193 -32.64 -5.97 24.99
CA LEU A 193 -32.11 -5.91 26.36
C LEU A 193 -31.59 -7.26 26.88
N GLY A 194 -31.92 -8.36 26.21
CA GLY A 194 -31.58 -9.72 26.66
C GLY A 194 -32.41 -10.22 27.85
N ASP A 195 -33.54 -9.57 28.18
CA ASP A 195 -34.42 -10.01 29.26
C ASP A 195 -35.20 -11.27 28.86
N VAL A 196 -34.72 -12.42 29.31
CA VAL A 196 -35.35 -13.71 29.06
C VAL A 196 -36.67 -13.87 29.83
N ARG A 197 -36.81 -13.26 31.01
CA ARG A 197 -37.99 -13.46 31.87
C ARG A 197 -39.21 -12.79 31.26
N GLU A 198 -39.07 -11.54 30.82
CA GLU A 198 -40.13 -10.85 30.09
C GLU A 198 -40.42 -11.54 28.75
N ARG A 199 -39.41 -12.03 28.00
CA ARG A 199 -39.65 -12.83 26.78
C ARG A 199 -40.51 -14.08 27.04
N VAL A 200 -40.28 -14.82 28.12
CA VAL A 200 -41.09 -16.00 28.49
C VAL A 200 -42.52 -15.58 28.84
N LYS A 201 -42.70 -14.54 29.67
CA LYS A 201 -44.00 -13.95 30.05
C LYS A 201 -44.80 -13.47 28.84
N ILE A 202 -44.15 -12.82 27.87
CA ILE A 202 -44.79 -12.37 26.61
C ILE A 202 -45.27 -13.58 25.78
N LEU A 203 -44.45 -14.63 25.65
CA LEU A 203 -44.81 -15.84 24.91
C LEU A 203 -45.94 -16.64 25.59
N GLU A 204 -45.96 -16.66 26.92
CA GLU A 204 -47.01 -17.24 27.75
C GLU A 204 -48.34 -16.48 27.57
N ASN A 205 -48.31 -15.15 27.70
CA ASN A 205 -49.48 -14.28 27.46
C ASN A 205 -50.01 -14.35 26.02
N ALA A 206 -49.14 -14.59 25.03
CA ALA A 206 -49.52 -14.80 23.63
C ALA A 206 -50.06 -16.22 23.34
N GLY A 207 -50.10 -17.12 24.33
CA GLY A 207 -50.58 -18.50 24.18
C GLY A 207 -49.57 -19.45 23.52
N HIS A 208 -48.33 -19.02 23.30
CA HIS A 208 -47.26 -19.83 22.68
C HIS A 208 -46.47 -20.63 23.73
N LEU A 209 -47.18 -21.40 24.57
CA LEU A 209 -46.61 -22.21 25.66
C LEU A 209 -45.43 -23.12 25.23
N PRO A 210 -45.45 -23.82 24.07
CA PRO A 210 -44.30 -24.63 23.65
C PRO A 210 -43.03 -23.81 23.41
N LEU A 211 -43.16 -22.58 22.91
CA LEU A 211 -42.03 -21.69 22.64
C LEU A 211 -41.54 -20.99 23.92
N ALA A 212 -42.45 -20.69 24.85
CA ALA A 212 -42.12 -20.25 26.20
C ALA A 212 -41.30 -21.32 26.94
N TYR A 213 -41.73 -22.60 26.89
CA TYR A 213 -41.01 -23.74 27.49
C TYR A 213 -39.61 -23.93 26.90
N ILE A 214 -39.47 -23.91 25.57
CA ILE A 214 -38.16 -24.01 24.90
C ILE A 214 -37.26 -22.83 25.33
N THR A 215 -37.81 -21.61 25.40
CA THR A 215 -37.05 -20.42 25.80
C THR A 215 -36.59 -20.52 27.26
N ALA A 216 -37.47 -20.94 28.18
CA ALA A 216 -37.15 -21.11 29.59
C ALA A 216 -36.10 -22.20 29.83
N SER A 217 -36.26 -23.37 29.20
CA SER A 217 -35.35 -24.53 29.36
C SER A 217 -33.96 -24.29 28.75
N VAL A 218 -33.88 -23.66 27.57
CA VAL A 218 -32.59 -23.32 26.90
C VAL A 218 -31.80 -22.25 27.67
N HIS A 219 -32.48 -21.37 28.41
CA HIS A 219 -31.85 -20.28 29.16
C HIS A 219 -31.72 -20.55 30.68
N GLY A 220 -32.03 -21.77 31.16
CA GLY A 220 -31.80 -22.18 32.56
C GLY A 220 -32.84 -21.70 33.58
N LEU A 221 -34.02 -21.27 33.14
CA LEU A 221 -35.13 -20.87 34.03
C LEU A 221 -35.95 -22.09 34.47
N HIS A 222 -35.31 -23.01 35.21
CA HIS A 222 -35.84 -24.34 35.55
C HIS A 222 -37.25 -24.30 36.18
N GLU A 223 -37.49 -23.46 37.20
CA GLU A 223 -38.78 -23.34 37.88
C GLU A 223 -39.93 -22.99 36.91
N THR A 224 -39.69 -22.05 35.98
CA THR A 224 -40.70 -21.67 34.97
C THR A 224 -40.87 -22.74 33.88
N ALA A 225 -39.79 -23.46 33.53
CA ALA A 225 -39.86 -24.56 32.57
C ALA A 225 -40.63 -25.76 33.14
N GLU A 226 -40.48 -26.07 34.43
CA GLU A 226 -41.25 -27.11 35.11
C GLU A 226 -42.74 -26.76 35.21
N ARG A 227 -43.08 -25.50 35.53
CA ARG A 227 -44.47 -25.01 35.50
C ARG A 227 -45.10 -25.18 34.11
N LEU A 228 -44.41 -24.68 33.08
CA LEU A 228 -44.90 -24.75 31.70
C LEU A 228 -44.99 -26.20 31.19
N ALA A 229 -44.10 -27.11 31.62
CA ALA A 229 -44.19 -28.53 31.30
C ALA A 229 -45.43 -29.18 31.93
N ALA A 230 -45.78 -28.83 33.18
CA ALA A 230 -46.99 -29.31 33.84
C ALA A 230 -48.27 -28.84 33.14
N GLU A 231 -48.28 -27.63 32.56
CA GLU A 231 -49.39 -27.11 31.76
C GLU A 231 -49.46 -27.71 30.33
N LEU A 232 -48.32 -28.08 29.74
CA LEU A 232 -48.23 -28.67 28.40
C LEU A 232 -48.54 -30.18 28.35
N GLY A 233 -48.34 -30.91 29.46
CA GLY A 233 -48.64 -32.33 29.57
C GLY A 233 -47.87 -33.20 28.55
N GLU A 234 -48.59 -33.84 27.63
CA GLU A 234 -47.98 -34.69 26.59
C GLU A 234 -47.39 -33.89 25.40
N ASN A 235 -47.66 -32.58 25.29
CA ASN A 235 -47.24 -31.74 24.16
C ASN A 235 -45.88 -31.04 24.38
N VAL A 236 -45.02 -31.57 25.25
CA VAL A 236 -43.70 -30.99 25.55
C VAL A 236 -42.72 -31.22 24.39
N PRO A 237 -42.17 -30.17 23.75
CA PRO A 237 -41.20 -30.33 22.67
C PRO A 237 -39.86 -30.91 23.14
N SER A 238 -39.29 -31.84 22.38
CA SER A 238 -37.92 -32.32 22.61
C SER A 238 -36.87 -31.30 22.17
N LEU A 239 -35.87 -31.07 23.02
CA LEU A 239 -34.72 -30.21 22.71
C LEU A 239 -33.69 -30.98 21.87
N PRO A 240 -33.07 -30.36 20.84
CA PRO A 240 -32.07 -31.02 20.01
C PRO A 240 -30.75 -31.22 20.77
N GLU A 241 -30.34 -32.48 20.90
CA GLU A 241 -29.08 -32.86 21.56
C GLU A 241 -27.84 -32.33 20.81
N GLY A 242 -26.80 -31.94 21.57
CA GLY A 242 -25.46 -31.67 21.04
C GLY A 242 -25.09 -30.22 20.73
N LYS A 243 -26.02 -29.25 20.80
CA LYS A 243 -25.67 -27.82 20.73
C LYS A 243 -25.61 -27.20 22.13
N LYS A 244 -24.45 -26.63 22.51
CA LYS A 244 -24.35 -25.79 23.71
C LYS A 244 -25.22 -24.54 23.51
N ALA A 245 -26.20 -24.35 24.38
CA ALA A 245 -26.97 -23.11 24.44
C ALA A 245 -26.02 -21.93 24.68
N SER A 246 -26.19 -20.86 23.93
CA SER A 246 -25.50 -19.58 24.14
C SER A 246 -26.54 -18.47 24.16
N LEU A 247 -26.37 -17.52 25.07
CA LEU A 247 -27.23 -16.35 25.13
C LEU A 247 -26.94 -15.49 23.89
N LEU A 248 -27.96 -15.27 23.07
CA LEU A 248 -27.96 -14.24 22.03
C LEU A 248 -28.10 -12.86 22.70
N ILE A 249 -27.05 -12.45 23.40
CA ILE A 249 -26.90 -11.07 23.84
C ILE A 249 -26.38 -10.29 22.62
N PRO A 250 -27.06 -9.23 22.14
CA PRO A 250 -26.46 -8.35 21.15
C PRO A 250 -25.15 -7.80 21.73
N PRO A 251 -24.04 -7.75 20.97
CA PRO A 251 -22.78 -7.26 21.49
C PRO A 251 -22.97 -5.82 21.97
N GLY A 252 -22.66 -5.56 23.24
CA GLY A 252 -22.75 -4.22 23.81
C GLY A 252 -21.92 -3.24 22.97
N PRO A 253 -22.48 -2.07 22.61
CA PRO A 253 -21.76 -1.13 21.76
C PRO A 253 -20.48 -0.66 22.46
N VAL A 254 -19.36 -0.76 21.73
CA VAL A 254 -18.01 -0.45 22.25
C VAL A 254 -17.85 1.04 22.59
N LEU A 255 -18.70 1.90 22.02
CA LEU A 255 -18.75 3.34 22.25
C LEU A 255 -20.21 3.80 22.29
N CYS A 256 -20.67 4.28 23.44
CA CYS A 256 -21.93 5.02 23.57
C CYS A 256 -21.67 6.48 23.16
N ALA A 257 -21.52 6.73 21.87
CA ALA A 257 -21.24 8.06 21.33
C ALA A 257 -22.52 8.90 21.18
N GLY A 258 -22.40 10.22 21.42
CA GLY A 258 -23.42 11.20 21.08
C GLY A 258 -23.45 11.51 19.58
N ASP A 259 -23.91 12.73 19.23
CA ASP A 259 -23.87 13.22 17.85
C ASP A 259 -22.45 13.13 17.28
N TRP A 260 -22.33 12.67 16.03
CA TRP A 260 -21.03 12.54 15.36
C TRP A 260 -20.38 13.93 15.23
N PRO A 261 -19.08 14.08 15.55
CA PRO A 261 -18.42 15.36 15.48
C PRO A 261 -18.42 15.86 14.03
N LEU A 262 -19.21 16.90 13.77
CA LEU A 262 -19.22 17.55 12.47
C LEU A 262 -17.83 18.14 12.22
N LEU A 263 -17.30 17.86 11.04
CA LEU A 263 -16.03 18.41 10.59
C LEU A 263 -16.19 19.93 10.55
N MET A 264 -15.50 20.66 11.44
CA MET A 264 -15.61 22.12 11.54
C MET A 264 -15.04 22.79 10.28
N VAL A 265 -15.87 22.87 9.24
CA VAL A 265 -15.66 23.78 8.12
C VAL A 265 -15.72 25.18 8.71
N SER A 266 -14.61 25.92 8.61
CA SER A 266 -14.53 27.28 9.14
C SER A 266 -15.70 28.11 8.64
N LYS A 267 -16.54 28.57 9.59
CA LYS A 267 -17.51 29.63 9.31
C LYS A 267 -16.70 30.82 8.81
N GLY A 268 -16.91 31.19 7.54
CA GLY A 268 -16.24 32.36 6.98
C GLY A 268 -16.57 33.59 7.83
N ILE A 269 -15.63 34.54 7.93
CA ILE A 269 -15.65 35.72 8.82
C ILE A 269 -16.99 36.51 8.82
N PHE A 270 -17.81 36.35 7.79
CA PHE A 270 -19.14 36.95 7.66
C PHE A 270 -20.29 36.26 8.42
N GLU A 271 -20.16 35.03 8.90
CA GLU A 271 -21.28 34.35 9.57
C GLU A 271 -21.47 34.83 11.03
N GLY A 272 -20.39 35.24 11.72
CA GLY A 272 -20.51 35.91 13.03
C GLY A 272 -21.12 37.31 12.93
N GLY A 273 -20.70 38.10 11.93
CA GLY A 273 -21.18 39.48 11.75
C GLY A 273 -22.60 39.63 11.19
N LEU A 274 -23.27 38.52 10.80
CA LEU A 274 -24.65 38.56 10.31
C LEU A 274 -25.69 38.40 11.42
N ASP A 275 -25.37 37.71 12.51
CA ASP A 275 -26.25 37.59 13.68
C ASP A 275 -26.16 38.84 14.58
N GLU A 276 -24.99 39.49 14.68
CA GLU A 276 -24.84 40.80 15.35
C GLU A 276 -25.60 41.93 14.63
N ALA A 277 -25.65 41.91 13.29
CA ALA A 277 -26.33 42.94 12.50
C ALA A 277 -27.87 42.93 12.62
N ALA A 278 -28.45 41.95 13.33
CA ALA A 278 -29.88 41.83 13.59
C ALA A 278 -30.31 42.28 15.00
N ARG A 279 -29.37 42.55 15.93
CA ARG A 279 -29.68 43.08 17.27
C ARG A 279 -29.40 44.58 17.33
N GLY A 280 -30.47 45.37 17.44
CA GLY A 280 -30.37 46.79 17.82
C GLY A 280 -29.93 46.92 19.29
N PRO A 281 -29.39 48.09 19.70
CA PRO A 281 -28.74 48.24 20.99
C PRO A 281 -29.76 48.45 22.13
N ALA A 282 -30.09 47.38 22.84
CA ALA A 282 -30.63 47.39 24.19
C ALA A 282 -30.47 46.00 24.85
N GLU A 283 -30.35 46.00 26.18
CA GLU A 283 -30.32 44.85 27.10
C GLU A 283 -29.02 44.02 27.09
N GLU A 284 -28.18 44.37 28.08
CA GLU A 284 -27.10 43.55 28.64
C GLU A 284 -27.67 42.33 29.40
N ASP A 285 -26.75 41.41 29.69
CA ASP A 285 -26.82 40.34 30.69
C ASP A 285 -27.58 39.03 30.43
N TYR A 286 -27.03 37.99 31.08
CA TYR A 286 -27.38 36.57 31.07
C TYR A 286 -27.24 35.81 29.73
N TYR A 287 -26.13 35.06 29.61
CA TYR A 287 -26.14 33.58 29.75
C TYR A 287 -24.71 33.04 29.63
N ASP A 288 -24.09 32.75 30.77
CA ASP A 288 -22.94 31.83 30.86
C ASP A 288 -23.12 30.96 32.12
N GLU A 289 -24.10 30.05 32.04
CA GLU A 289 -24.28 28.87 32.92
C GLU A 289 -25.48 28.05 32.42
N ALA A 290 -25.21 26.99 31.65
CA ALA A 290 -26.18 25.94 31.29
C ALA A 290 -25.48 24.67 30.76
N ALA A 291 -24.46 24.19 31.50
CA ALA A 291 -24.19 22.76 31.51
C ALA A 291 -25.29 22.07 32.37
N ASP A 292 -25.65 20.85 32.01
CA ASP A 292 -26.69 20.04 32.67
C ASP A 292 -28.10 20.65 32.76
N ALA A 293 -28.83 20.59 31.63
CA ALA A 293 -30.29 20.61 31.62
C ALA A 293 -30.84 19.19 31.41
N ASP A 294 -31.13 18.52 32.52
CA ASP A 294 -31.91 17.27 32.57
C ASP A 294 -33.30 17.48 31.95
N TRP A 295 -33.75 16.52 31.14
CA TRP A 295 -35.08 16.50 30.51
C TRP A 295 -35.84 15.22 30.86
N GLY A 296 -35.88 14.90 32.16
CA GLY A 296 -36.75 13.89 32.76
C GLY A 296 -38.05 14.49 33.32
N GLU A 297 -39.00 14.89 32.46
CA GLU A 297 -40.33 15.33 32.94
C GLU A 297 -41.16 14.13 33.45
N ALA A 298 -41.26 13.98 34.77
CA ALA A 298 -42.19 13.06 35.42
C ALA A 298 -42.56 13.48 36.86
N LEU A 299 -43.80 13.96 37.01
CA LEU A 299 -44.70 13.79 38.18
C LEU A 299 -44.23 14.30 39.56
N ASP A 300 -44.98 15.27 40.09
CA ASP A 300 -44.96 15.71 41.50
C ASP A 300 -45.09 14.53 42.50
N ILE A 301 -44.25 14.56 43.53
CA ILE A 301 -44.57 14.23 44.93
C ILE A 301 -43.54 14.95 45.83
N ALA A 302 -43.99 15.44 46.98
CA ALA A 302 -43.31 16.49 47.75
C ALA A 302 -42.33 16.01 48.84
N ASP A 303 -41.64 17.02 49.41
CA ASP A 303 -41.25 17.19 50.81
C ASP A 303 -39.84 16.81 51.33
N VAL A 304 -39.13 17.89 51.74
CA VAL A 304 -38.46 18.10 53.06
C VAL A 304 -36.93 17.91 53.19
N ASP A 305 -36.24 19.05 53.00
CA ASP A 305 -35.29 19.75 53.91
C ASP A 305 -33.82 19.36 54.18
N ASN A 306 -33.06 20.47 54.32
CA ASN A 306 -31.74 20.73 54.96
C ASN A 306 -30.46 20.51 54.12
N ILE A 307 -29.71 21.56 53.74
CA ILE A 307 -28.88 22.51 54.55
C ILE A 307 -27.66 21.74 55.13
N GLU A 308 -26.39 22.11 54.89
CA GLU A 308 -25.74 23.42 55.14
C GLU A 308 -24.41 23.63 54.35
N ASN A 309 -23.93 24.89 54.24
CA ASN A 309 -22.64 25.28 53.62
C ASN A 309 -21.46 25.23 54.61
N GLY A 310 -20.20 25.16 54.12
CA GLY A 310 -18.99 25.22 54.97
C GLY A 310 -17.68 25.59 54.25
N ASP A 311 -17.24 26.83 54.44
CA ASP A 311 -16.19 27.58 53.74
C ASP A 311 -14.69 27.25 54.03
N ILE A 312 -13.85 27.44 53.01
CA ILE A 312 -12.54 28.17 52.98
C ILE A 312 -11.25 27.71 53.73
N SER A 313 -10.13 27.99 53.05
CA SER A 313 -8.71 28.10 53.46
C SER A 313 -7.89 26.79 53.61
N GLY A 314 -6.63 26.71 53.17
CA GLY A 314 -5.75 27.69 52.50
C GLY A 314 -4.48 27.98 53.29
N LEU A 315 -3.34 27.42 52.86
CA LEU A 315 -2.00 27.73 53.39
C LEU A 315 -0.93 27.58 52.30
N VAL A 316 0.04 28.48 52.32
CA VAL A 316 1.28 28.49 51.53
C VAL A 316 2.41 28.58 52.54
N ASP A 317 3.54 27.91 52.32
CA ASP A 317 4.85 28.46 52.74
C ASP A 317 6.03 27.78 52.03
N GLU A 318 7.07 28.58 51.80
CA GLU A 318 8.40 28.21 51.30
C GLU A 318 9.26 27.65 52.48
N ARG A 319 10.54 27.27 52.45
CA ARG A 319 11.72 27.56 51.59
C ARG A 319 12.90 26.68 52.08
N GLY A 320 13.99 26.50 51.31
CA GLY A 320 15.32 26.20 51.88
C GLY A 320 16.25 25.23 51.11
N ASP A 321 17.29 25.79 50.48
CA ASP A 321 18.46 25.10 49.88
C ASP A 321 19.55 24.75 50.94
N GLU A 322 20.51 23.83 50.71
CA GLU A 322 21.93 24.02 50.29
C GLU A 322 22.66 22.65 50.52
N ASP A 323 23.78 22.21 49.92
CA ASP A 323 24.54 22.51 48.67
C ASP A 323 25.63 21.40 48.45
N GLY A 324 26.22 21.26 47.23
CA GLY A 324 27.47 20.53 46.92
C GLY A 324 27.37 19.06 46.41
N GLU A 325 28.19 18.55 45.47
CA GLU A 325 29.41 19.08 44.81
C GLU A 325 29.55 18.70 43.30
N GLU A 326 30.13 19.65 42.55
CA GLU A 326 30.91 19.61 41.29
C GLU A 326 30.89 18.42 40.29
N GLY A 327 30.56 18.75 39.03
CA GLY A 327 30.91 18.00 37.81
C GLY A 327 31.21 18.97 36.65
N GLY A 328 32.18 18.64 35.80
CA GLY A 328 32.77 19.58 34.82
C GLY A 328 31.82 20.10 33.72
N TRP A 329 32.17 21.27 33.16
CA TRP A 329 31.44 21.93 32.07
C TRP A 329 31.61 21.17 30.75
N ASP A 330 30.81 20.13 30.52
CA ASP A 330 30.58 19.62 29.17
C ASP A 330 29.66 20.60 28.44
N LEU A 331 30.19 21.23 27.39
CA LEU A 331 29.45 22.19 26.57
C LEU A 331 28.67 21.41 25.50
N GLU A 332 27.72 20.57 25.95
CA GLU A 332 26.73 19.99 25.04
C GLU A 332 25.91 21.14 24.44
N ASP A 333 25.71 21.09 23.12
CA ASP A 333 25.05 22.16 22.36
C ASP A 333 23.69 22.48 23.00
N LEU A 334 23.50 23.77 23.28
CA LEU A 334 22.32 24.30 23.94
C LEU A 334 21.16 24.27 22.93
N ASP A 335 20.58 23.09 22.73
CA ASP A 335 19.42 22.82 21.88
C ASP A 335 18.24 23.62 22.43
N LEU A 336 18.12 24.84 21.91
CA LEU A 336 17.04 25.77 22.26
C LEU A 336 15.71 25.06 21.96
N PRO A 337 14.76 25.03 22.92
CA PRO A 337 13.42 24.54 22.62
C PRO A 337 12.86 25.33 21.43
N ALA A 338 12.16 24.64 20.53
CA ALA A 338 11.82 25.10 19.18
C ALA A 338 10.94 26.38 19.09
N ASP A 339 10.60 26.98 20.23
CA ASP A 339 9.87 28.23 20.39
C ASP A 339 10.79 29.48 20.34
N ALA A 340 12.10 29.31 20.14
CA ALA A 340 13.10 30.39 20.18
C ALA A 340 13.39 31.11 18.83
N GLU A 341 12.72 30.76 17.73
CA GLU A 341 12.85 31.50 16.45
C GLU A 341 11.81 32.64 16.33
N THR A 342 12.30 33.88 16.51
CA THR A 342 11.73 35.20 16.14
C THR A 342 10.21 35.36 15.87
N PRO A 343 9.49 36.24 16.60
CA PRO A 343 8.04 36.39 16.46
C PRO A 343 7.63 37.16 15.19
N THR A 344 7.31 36.44 14.11
CA THR A 344 6.60 37.02 12.96
C THR A 344 5.11 37.19 13.24
N LYS A 345 4.78 38.26 13.97
CA LYS A 345 3.43 38.89 14.09
C LYS A 345 2.22 37.95 13.99
N LEU A 346 1.94 37.22 15.05
CA LEU A 346 0.59 36.74 15.35
C LEU A 346 0.07 37.45 16.60
N ASN A 347 -1.02 38.19 16.44
CA ASN A 347 -1.70 38.84 17.56
C ASN A 347 -2.29 37.78 18.50
N ASN A 348 -2.11 37.98 19.81
CA ASN A 348 -2.94 37.33 20.82
C ASN A 348 -4.41 37.70 20.60
N SER A 349 -5.22 36.77 20.11
CA SER A 349 -6.69 36.81 20.15
C SER A 349 -7.26 35.42 19.86
N ALA A 350 -8.06 34.90 20.81
CA ALA A 350 -8.81 33.65 20.76
C ALA A 350 -8.03 32.34 20.55
N ARG A 351 -8.21 31.39 21.48
CA ARG A 351 -7.86 29.97 21.27
C ARG A 351 -8.82 29.35 20.24
N SER A 352 -8.61 29.60 18.95
CA SER A 352 -9.24 28.79 17.91
C SER A 352 -8.50 27.44 17.85
N SER A 353 -9.11 26.38 18.38
CA SER A 353 -8.65 24.99 18.26
C SER A 353 -8.85 24.46 16.84
N VAL A 354 -8.16 25.07 15.87
CA VAL A 354 -8.17 24.65 14.47
C VAL A 354 -7.42 23.33 14.37
N PHE A 355 -8.16 22.23 14.25
CA PHE A 355 -7.58 20.94 13.91
C PHE A 355 -7.03 20.98 12.47
N VAL A 356 -5.71 21.13 12.36
CA VAL A 356 -4.99 20.95 11.10
C VAL A 356 -4.69 19.46 10.95
N ALA A 357 -5.22 18.83 9.91
CA ALA A 357 -4.91 17.43 9.61
C ALA A 357 -3.39 17.30 9.36
N PRO A 358 -2.70 16.35 10.02
CA PRO A 358 -1.25 16.19 9.86
C PRO A 358 -0.91 15.82 8.42
N THR A 359 0.16 16.42 7.89
CA THR A 359 0.69 16.03 6.57
C THR A 359 1.21 14.59 6.63
N PRO A 360 0.94 13.76 5.61
CA PRO A 360 1.46 12.40 5.58
C PRO A 360 3.00 12.41 5.56
N GLY A 361 3.61 11.64 6.46
CA GLY A 361 5.05 11.43 6.48
C GLY A 361 5.55 10.68 5.23
N MET A 362 6.87 10.68 5.02
CA MET A 362 7.46 9.98 3.88
C MET A 362 7.25 8.46 4.02
N PRO A 363 6.73 7.75 3.00
CA PRO A 363 6.54 6.31 3.08
C PRO A 363 7.89 5.58 3.12
N VAL A 364 7.98 4.50 3.90
CA VAL A 364 9.24 3.75 4.13
C VAL A 364 9.88 3.27 2.82
N SER A 365 9.07 2.86 1.84
CA SER A 365 9.54 2.50 0.50
C SER A 365 10.27 3.64 -0.23
N GLN A 366 9.87 4.90 -0.01
CA GLN A 366 10.58 6.06 -0.56
C GLN A 366 11.88 6.35 0.20
N ILE A 367 11.89 6.15 1.53
CA ILE A 367 13.11 6.29 2.36
C ILE A 367 14.18 5.29 1.88
N TRP A 368 13.82 4.03 1.66
CA TRP A 368 14.72 3.01 1.10
C TRP A 368 15.27 3.41 -0.28
N VAL A 369 14.42 3.88 -1.19
CA VAL A 369 14.81 4.32 -2.55
C VAL A 369 15.69 5.57 -2.54
N GLN A 370 15.60 6.43 -1.52
CA GLN A 370 16.47 7.62 -1.38
C GLN A 370 17.81 7.30 -0.73
N ARG A 371 17.87 6.33 0.18
CA ARG A 371 19.11 5.93 0.88
C ARG A 371 19.95 4.92 0.11
N SER A 372 19.33 4.13 -0.77
CA SER A 372 19.98 3.02 -1.46
C SER A 372 20.33 3.31 -2.91
N SER A 373 21.27 2.51 -3.40
CA SER A 373 21.62 2.37 -4.82
C SER A 373 21.75 0.90 -5.25
N LEU A 374 21.25 -0.02 -4.41
CA LEU A 374 21.24 -1.46 -4.62
C LEU A 374 19.89 -1.90 -5.20
N ALA A 375 19.91 -2.58 -6.36
CA ALA A 375 18.69 -2.92 -7.09
C ALA A 375 17.72 -3.82 -6.30
N ALA A 376 18.23 -4.65 -5.39
CA ALA A 376 17.43 -5.50 -4.51
C ALA A 376 16.53 -4.68 -3.57
N GLU A 377 17.05 -3.60 -3.00
CA GLU A 377 16.33 -2.75 -2.03
C GLU A 377 15.27 -1.89 -2.73
N HIS A 378 15.56 -1.40 -3.94
CA HIS A 378 14.57 -0.76 -4.81
C HIS A 378 13.44 -1.72 -5.23
N ALA A 379 13.75 -3.00 -5.44
CA ALA A 379 12.76 -4.03 -5.72
C ALA A 379 11.93 -4.38 -4.47
N ALA A 380 12.55 -4.48 -3.30
CA ALA A 380 11.84 -4.64 -2.02
C ALA A 380 10.86 -3.48 -1.76
N ALA A 381 11.29 -2.24 -2.01
CA ALA A 381 10.45 -1.03 -1.96
C ALA A 381 9.29 -1.00 -2.99
N GLY A 382 9.20 -1.97 -3.90
CA GLY A 382 8.18 -2.01 -4.96
C GLY A 382 8.46 -1.08 -6.15
N ASN A 383 9.56 -0.31 -6.14
CA ASN A 383 9.93 0.60 -7.22
C ASN A 383 10.72 -0.14 -8.33
N PHE A 384 10.04 -1.07 -8.99
CA PHE A 384 10.65 -1.96 -9.98
C PHE A 384 11.31 -1.24 -11.17
N ASP A 385 10.79 -0.09 -11.62
CA ASP A 385 11.39 0.68 -12.72
C ASP A 385 12.79 1.19 -12.35
N THR A 386 12.96 1.76 -11.14
CA THR A 386 14.30 2.18 -10.68
C THR A 386 15.25 0.99 -10.50
N ALA A 387 14.77 -0.14 -9.95
CA ALA A 387 15.56 -1.37 -9.85
C ALA A 387 16.01 -1.90 -11.23
N MET A 388 15.12 -1.90 -12.23
CA MET A 388 15.45 -2.30 -13.59
C MET A 388 16.48 -1.36 -14.23
N ARG A 389 16.34 -0.04 -14.06
CA ARG A 389 17.34 0.94 -14.57
C ARG A 389 18.71 0.74 -13.94
N LEU A 390 18.77 0.48 -12.63
CA LEU A 390 20.02 0.14 -11.94
C LEU A 390 20.67 -1.12 -12.55
N LEU A 391 19.92 -2.21 -12.69
CA LEU A 391 20.41 -3.46 -13.28
C LEU A 391 20.82 -3.33 -14.75
N SER A 392 20.10 -2.55 -15.56
CA SER A 392 20.50 -2.25 -16.94
C SER A 392 21.84 -1.52 -16.99
N ARG A 393 22.07 -0.53 -16.11
CA ARG A 393 23.34 0.24 -16.04
C ARG A 393 24.49 -0.57 -15.45
N GLN A 394 24.22 -1.42 -14.45
CA GLN A 394 25.22 -2.16 -13.70
C GLN A 394 25.70 -3.42 -14.45
N LEU A 395 24.77 -4.14 -15.07
CA LEU A 395 24.98 -5.50 -15.59
C LEU A 395 24.57 -5.69 -17.06
N GLY A 396 24.15 -4.62 -17.75
CA GLY A 396 23.67 -4.70 -19.14
C GLY A 396 22.36 -5.49 -19.30
N ILE A 397 21.58 -5.65 -18.23
CA ILE A 397 20.34 -6.44 -18.25
C ILE A 397 19.28 -5.77 -19.13
N ARG A 398 18.70 -6.56 -20.04
CA ARG A 398 17.63 -6.15 -20.96
C ARG A 398 16.44 -7.10 -20.93
N ASN A 399 16.67 -8.40 -20.73
CA ASN A 399 15.61 -9.38 -20.51
C ASN A 399 15.28 -9.48 -19.01
N PHE A 400 14.20 -8.83 -18.58
CA PHE A 400 13.71 -8.90 -17.20
C PHE A 400 12.68 -10.00 -16.96
N GLY A 401 12.28 -10.76 -18.01
CA GLY A 401 11.30 -11.84 -17.92
C GLY A 401 11.61 -12.88 -16.82
N PRO A 402 12.84 -13.44 -16.78
CA PRO A 402 13.23 -14.40 -15.74
C PRO A 402 13.27 -13.83 -14.31
N LEU A 403 13.46 -12.51 -14.17
CA LEU A 403 13.56 -11.83 -12.87
C LEU A 403 12.19 -11.50 -12.25
N LYS A 404 11.09 -11.58 -13.03
CA LYS A 404 9.75 -11.18 -12.57
C LYS A 404 9.33 -11.84 -11.25
N SER A 405 9.56 -13.15 -11.09
CA SER A 405 9.22 -13.82 -9.83
C SER A 405 10.06 -13.29 -8.68
N ARG A 406 11.37 -13.10 -8.89
CA ARG A 406 12.31 -12.62 -7.85
C ARG A 406 12.00 -11.20 -7.38
N PHE A 407 11.54 -10.33 -8.28
CA PHE A 407 11.10 -8.98 -7.94
C PHE A 407 9.84 -9.01 -7.03
N VAL A 408 8.87 -9.89 -7.35
CA VAL A 408 7.67 -10.08 -6.51
C VAL A 408 8.02 -10.74 -5.18
N ASP A 409 8.89 -11.77 -5.19
CA ASP A 409 9.39 -12.45 -3.99
C ASP A 409 10.00 -11.44 -3.00
N LEU A 410 10.83 -10.50 -3.49
CA LEU A 410 11.44 -9.44 -2.66
C LEU A 410 10.42 -8.45 -2.09
N HIS A 411 9.51 -7.94 -2.90
CA HIS A 411 8.52 -6.97 -2.44
C HIS A 411 7.58 -7.58 -1.39
N MET A 412 7.12 -8.82 -1.62
CA MET A 412 6.25 -9.54 -0.69
C MET A 412 6.98 -10.02 0.57
N GLY A 413 8.28 -10.33 0.48
CA GLY A 413 9.08 -10.74 1.63
C GLY A 413 9.52 -9.60 2.55
N SER A 414 9.52 -8.36 2.07
CA SER A 414 9.91 -7.16 2.83
C SER A 414 8.72 -6.41 3.46
N HIS A 415 7.49 -6.87 3.22
CA HIS A 415 6.27 -6.24 3.72
C HIS A 415 5.37 -7.25 4.43
N THR A 416 4.99 -6.95 5.68
CA THR A 416 3.92 -7.64 6.40
C THR A 416 2.63 -6.83 6.35
N TYR A 417 1.50 -7.46 6.67
CA TYR A 417 0.18 -6.85 6.61
C TYR A 417 -0.57 -7.14 7.92
N LEU A 418 -0.85 -6.09 8.70
CA LEU A 418 -1.47 -6.17 10.03
C LEU A 418 -2.81 -5.43 10.03
N ARG A 419 -3.84 -6.07 10.59
CA ARG A 419 -5.18 -5.48 10.68
C ARG A 419 -5.36 -4.82 12.04
N ALA A 420 -5.32 -3.48 12.07
CA ALA A 420 -5.48 -2.72 13.31
C ALA A 420 -6.90 -2.82 13.90
N PHE A 421 -7.94 -2.70 13.06
CA PHE A 421 -9.33 -2.81 13.49
C PHE A 421 -10.15 -3.72 12.56
N ALA A 422 -11.18 -4.36 13.09
CA ALA A 422 -12.02 -5.30 12.34
C ALA A 422 -12.71 -4.65 11.12
N SER A 423 -13.08 -3.37 11.19
CA SER A 423 -13.69 -2.62 10.08
C SER A 423 -12.69 -1.83 9.22
N ALA A 424 -11.44 -1.68 9.65
CA ALA A 424 -10.43 -0.87 8.97
C ALA A 424 -9.70 -1.66 7.85
N PRO A 425 -9.12 -0.95 6.85
CA PRO A 425 -8.18 -1.56 5.91
C PRO A 425 -6.95 -2.11 6.63
N VAL A 426 -6.29 -3.07 5.98
CA VAL A 426 -5.06 -3.70 6.50
C VAL A 426 -3.87 -2.74 6.30
N VAL A 427 -3.08 -2.54 7.34
CA VAL A 427 -1.89 -1.68 7.33
C VAL A 427 -0.69 -2.50 6.88
N SER A 428 0.07 -2.01 5.89
CA SER A 428 1.35 -2.62 5.51
C SER A 428 2.47 -2.13 6.43
N THR A 429 3.22 -3.05 7.01
CA THR A 429 4.39 -2.76 7.85
C THR A 429 5.64 -3.32 7.18
N ALA A 430 6.60 -2.43 6.92
CA ALA A 430 7.91 -2.78 6.38
C ALA A 430 8.72 -3.63 7.37
N ILE A 431 9.44 -4.64 6.87
CA ILE A 431 10.42 -5.41 7.64
C ILE A 431 11.82 -4.86 7.34
N GLU A 432 12.56 -4.52 8.39
CA GLU A 432 13.92 -4.00 8.32
C GLU A 432 14.91 -5.05 8.84
N GLU A 433 16.13 -5.11 8.29
CA GLU A 433 17.09 -6.18 8.63
C GLU A 433 17.68 -6.02 10.05
N ASP A 434 18.01 -4.78 10.43
CA ASP A 434 18.69 -4.43 11.67
C ASP A 434 17.82 -3.42 12.47
N TRP A 435 16.58 -3.79 12.83
CA TRP A 435 15.61 -2.91 13.52
C TRP A 435 16.03 -2.58 14.97
N SER A 436 15.93 -1.31 15.35
CA SER A 436 16.09 -0.84 16.74
C SER A 436 14.96 0.11 17.16
N GLU A 437 14.62 0.11 18.44
CA GLU A 437 13.55 0.96 18.99
C GLU A 437 13.92 2.46 19.00
N SER A 438 15.22 2.78 18.95
CA SER A 438 15.75 4.15 18.98
C SER A 438 15.72 4.88 17.63
N THR A 439 15.31 4.24 16.53
CA THR A 439 15.35 4.89 15.22
C THR A 439 14.13 5.78 15.00
N SER A 440 14.36 7.09 14.80
CA SER A 440 13.29 8.06 14.54
C SER A 440 12.52 7.72 13.25
N PRO A 441 11.25 8.15 13.07
CA PRO A 441 10.42 7.68 11.95
C PRO A 441 11.02 7.88 10.55
N ASN A 442 11.88 8.90 10.38
CA ASN A 442 12.56 9.24 9.13
C ASN A 442 13.93 8.56 8.96
N VAL A 443 14.47 7.93 10.02
CA VAL A 443 15.70 7.13 9.98
C VAL A 443 15.30 5.66 10.06
N ARG A 444 15.19 5.01 8.91
CA ARG A 444 14.92 3.57 8.81
C ARG A 444 16.15 2.79 8.35
N GLY A 445 16.25 1.54 8.80
CA GLY A 445 17.22 0.57 8.33
C GLY A 445 16.90 0.06 6.90
N PRO A 446 17.82 -0.71 6.29
CA PRO A 446 17.58 -1.34 5.00
C PRO A 446 16.46 -2.40 5.09
N PRO A 447 15.75 -2.69 3.99
CA PRO A 447 14.72 -3.72 3.96
C PRO A 447 15.31 -5.11 4.25
N ALA A 448 14.59 -5.94 5.01
CA ALA A 448 14.94 -7.35 5.14
C ALA A 448 14.75 -8.08 3.80
N LEU A 449 15.82 -8.65 3.26
CA LEU A 449 15.84 -9.30 1.94
C LEU A 449 15.71 -10.83 2.04
N VAL A 450 14.95 -11.41 1.09
CA VAL A 450 14.65 -12.86 1.06
C VAL A 450 15.85 -13.71 0.63
N PHE A 451 16.75 -13.14 -0.17
CA PHE A 451 17.89 -13.86 -0.75
C PHE A 451 19.16 -13.59 0.05
N ASN A 452 19.78 -14.66 0.55
CA ASN A 452 21.07 -14.60 1.23
C ASN A 452 22.10 -15.51 0.55
N PHE A 453 23.39 -15.29 0.86
CA PHE A 453 24.48 -16.03 0.24
C PHE A 453 24.51 -17.52 0.64
N PRO A 454 24.30 -17.93 1.91
CA PRO A 454 24.28 -19.36 2.29
C PRO A 454 23.25 -20.20 1.53
N GLN A 455 22.04 -19.67 1.27
CA GLN A 455 21.05 -20.36 0.44
C GLN A 455 21.54 -20.62 -0.99
N LEU A 456 22.40 -19.76 -1.55
CA LEU A 456 22.99 -19.97 -2.88
C LEU A 456 24.04 -21.09 -2.85
N GLU A 457 24.83 -21.21 -1.78
CA GLU A 457 25.74 -22.35 -1.62
C GLU A 457 24.99 -23.69 -1.52
N GLU A 458 23.88 -23.74 -0.78
CA GLU A 458 23.05 -24.95 -0.68
C GLU A 458 22.44 -25.31 -2.05
N LYS A 459 21.93 -24.32 -2.78
CA LYS A 459 21.48 -24.49 -4.16
C LYS A 459 22.61 -25.00 -5.06
N LEU A 460 23.84 -24.50 -4.90
CA LEU A 460 25.01 -24.96 -5.66
C LEU A 460 25.35 -26.43 -5.35
N LYS A 461 25.37 -26.83 -4.08
CA LYS A 461 25.55 -28.23 -3.63
C LYS A 461 24.48 -29.15 -4.26
N ALA A 462 23.23 -28.69 -4.34
CA ALA A 462 22.15 -29.41 -5.02
C ALA A 462 22.34 -29.50 -6.55
N CYS A 463 22.91 -28.47 -7.20
CA CYS A 463 23.24 -28.49 -8.62
C CYS A 463 24.34 -29.51 -8.95
N TYR A 464 25.37 -29.62 -8.11
CA TYR A 464 26.41 -30.65 -8.26
C TYR A 464 25.83 -32.07 -8.14
N LYS A 465 24.94 -32.31 -7.15
CA LYS A 465 24.26 -33.60 -7.00
C LYS A 465 23.41 -33.96 -8.23
N ALA A 466 22.68 -33.00 -8.80
CA ALA A 466 21.90 -33.20 -10.03
C ALA A 466 22.79 -33.47 -11.26
N THR A 467 23.95 -32.81 -11.34
CA THR A 467 24.94 -32.99 -12.41
C THR A 467 25.59 -34.37 -12.35
N THR A 468 26.00 -34.81 -11.15
CA THR A 468 26.53 -36.17 -10.91
C THR A 468 25.50 -37.24 -11.25
N ALA A 469 24.21 -36.99 -10.96
CA ALA A 469 23.10 -37.87 -11.31
C ALA A 469 22.70 -37.86 -12.81
N GLY A 470 23.40 -37.10 -13.67
CA GLY A 470 23.13 -37.04 -15.11
C GLY A 470 21.86 -36.27 -15.51
N LYS A 471 21.17 -35.61 -14.56
CA LYS A 471 19.93 -34.86 -14.80
C LYS A 471 20.20 -33.46 -15.36
N PHE A 472 20.85 -33.39 -16.52
CA PHE A 472 21.41 -32.14 -17.05
C PHE A 472 20.38 -31.02 -17.29
N SER A 473 19.16 -31.33 -17.70
CA SER A 473 18.09 -30.32 -17.87
C SER A 473 17.57 -29.74 -16.55
N GLU A 474 17.53 -30.55 -15.49
CA GLU A 474 17.18 -30.11 -14.13
C GLU A 474 18.32 -29.28 -13.51
N ALA A 475 19.56 -29.74 -13.68
CA ALA A 475 20.76 -29.04 -13.22
C ALA A 475 20.91 -27.67 -13.91
N LEU A 476 20.74 -27.60 -15.23
CA LEU A 476 20.82 -26.36 -16.01
C LEU A 476 19.84 -25.30 -15.49
N LYS A 477 18.56 -25.66 -15.27
CA LYS A 477 17.56 -24.74 -14.70
C LYS A 477 17.92 -24.24 -13.31
N LYS A 478 18.49 -25.11 -12.45
CA LYS A 478 18.92 -24.73 -11.10
C LYS A 478 20.13 -23.79 -11.13
N PHE A 479 21.13 -24.06 -11.96
CA PHE A 479 22.27 -23.17 -12.18
C PHE A 479 21.85 -21.81 -12.74
N GLN A 480 20.96 -21.78 -13.75
CA GLN A 480 20.40 -20.52 -14.27
C GLN A 480 19.62 -19.76 -13.18
N SER A 481 18.84 -20.44 -12.33
CA SER A 481 18.19 -19.78 -11.19
C SER A 481 19.17 -19.18 -10.17
N ILE A 482 20.42 -19.66 -10.07
CA ILE A 482 21.45 -19.01 -9.25
C ILE A 482 21.90 -17.70 -9.93
N LEU A 483 22.21 -17.72 -11.23
CA LEU A 483 22.50 -16.50 -12.03
C LEU A 483 21.33 -15.50 -12.04
N HIS A 484 20.08 -15.94 -11.88
CA HIS A 484 18.93 -15.04 -11.78
C HIS A 484 18.71 -14.48 -10.37
N THR A 485 19.35 -15.03 -9.34
CA THR A 485 19.23 -14.56 -7.96
C THR A 485 20.36 -13.60 -7.58
N ILE A 486 21.59 -13.83 -8.07
CA ILE A 486 22.78 -13.02 -7.75
C ILE A 486 22.62 -11.50 -8.01
N PRO A 487 21.96 -11.02 -9.09
CA PRO A 487 21.75 -9.57 -9.31
C PRO A 487 20.88 -8.88 -8.23
N LEU A 488 20.21 -9.68 -7.39
CA LEU A 488 19.30 -9.26 -6.34
C LEU A 488 19.78 -9.69 -4.94
N LEU A 489 21.03 -10.13 -4.84
CA LEU A 489 21.68 -10.47 -3.57
C LEU A 489 22.34 -9.22 -3.00
N VAL A 490 22.18 -9.01 -1.69
CA VAL A 490 22.97 -8.03 -0.92
C VAL A 490 23.86 -8.78 0.06
N VAL A 491 25.11 -8.33 0.20
CA VAL A 491 26.14 -8.90 1.07
C VAL A 491 26.82 -7.80 1.89
N LYS A 492 27.21 -8.10 3.13
CA LYS A 492 27.72 -7.08 4.06
C LYS A 492 29.22 -6.84 3.87
N THR A 493 30.01 -7.87 3.55
CA THR A 493 31.48 -7.74 3.46
C THR A 493 32.02 -7.73 2.03
N ARG A 494 33.17 -7.08 1.82
CA ARG A 494 33.90 -7.11 0.52
C ARG A 494 34.37 -8.52 0.14
N ARG A 495 34.63 -9.39 1.12
CA ARG A 495 35.01 -10.80 0.88
C ARG A 495 33.86 -11.56 0.23
N GLU A 496 32.64 -11.44 0.78
CA GLU A 496 31.42 -12.00 0.18
C GLU A 496 31.19 -11.48 -1.25
N VAL A 497 31.49 -10.20 -1.54
CA VAL A 497 31.38 -9.65 -2.91
C VAL A 497 32.31 -10.38 -3.89
N ASP A 498 33.53 -10.74 -3.47
CA ASP A 498 34.47 -11.46 -4.32
C ASP A 498 34.10 -12.94 -4.45
N GLU A 499 33.64 -13.59 -3.37
CA GLU A 499 33.04 -14.94 -3.40
C GLU A 499 31.81 -15.04 -4.33
N VAL A 500 30.97 -13.99 -4.37
CA VAL A 500 29.83 -13.90 -5.30
C VAL A 500 30.29 -13.78 -6.76
N LYS A 501 31.40 -13.08 -7.05
CA LYS A 501 31.99 -13.05 -8.40
C LYS A 501 32.55 -14.43 -8.79
N GLU A 502 33.24 -15.11 -7.87
CA GLU A 502 33.69 -16.49 -8.10
C GLU A 502 32.51 -17.44 -8.34
N LEU A 503 31.39 -17.27 -7.61
CA LEU A 503 30.17 -18.02 -7.84
C LEU A 503 29.59 -17.81 -9.25
N ILE A 504 29.59 -16.58 -9.78
CA ILE A 504 29.20 -16.30 -11.18
C ILE A 504 30.11 -17.08 -12.15
N VAL A 505 31.42 -17.07 -11.92
CA VAL A 505 32.40 -17.78 -12.76
C VAL A 505 32.19 -19.29 -12.67
N ILE A 506 31.98 -19.87 -11.50
CA ILE A 506 31.66 -21.30 -11.36
C ILE A 506 30.37 -21.62 -12.12
N VAL A 507 29.29 -20.89 -11.86
CA VAL A 507 27.98 -21.22 -12.41
C VAL A 507 27.93 -21.08 -13.94
N ARG A 508 28.60 -20.07 -14.53
CA ARG A 508 28.63 -19.91 -16.00
C ARG A 508 29.30 -21.10 -16.70
N GLU A 509 30.37 -21.66 -16.13
CA GLU A 509 31.13 -22.78 -16.72
C GLU A 509 30.28 -24.05 -16.73
N TYR A 510 29.52 -24.28 -15.65
CA TYR A 510 28.53 -25.36 -15.59
C TYR A 510 27.37 -25.14 -16.56
N VAL A 511 26.80 -23.93 -16.67
CA VAL A 511 25.71 -23.65 -17.62
C VAL A 511 26.17 -23.88 -19.05
N LEU A 512 27.31 -23.29 -19.45
CA LEU A 512 27.89 -23.43 -20.78
C LEU A 512 28.21 -24.89 -21.12
N GLY A 513 28.84 -25.62 -20.20
CA GLY A 513 29.16 -27.04 -20.37
C GLY A 513 27.92 -27.92 -20.50
N LEU A 514 26.91 -27.71 -19.67
CA LEU A 514 25.64 -28.45 -19.73
C LEU A 514 24.84 -28.13 -20.99
N GLN A 515 24.83 -26.88 -21.45
CA GLN A 515 24.21 -26.49 -22.72
C GLN A 515 24.89 -27.18 -23.91
N MET A 516 26.23 -27.23 -23.95
CA MET A 516 26.97 -27.98 -24.98
C MET A 516 26.65 -29.49 -24.96
N GLU A 517 26.64 -30.13 -23.79
CA GLU A 517 26.37 -31.56 -23.67
C GLU A 517 24.91 -31.91 -24.03
N LEU A 518 23.95 -31.02 -23.75
CA LEU A 518 22.58 -31.16 -24.25
C LEU A 518 22.52 -31.00 -25.78
N LYS A 519 23.16 -29.96 -26.34
CA LYS A 519 23.21 -29.76 -27.80
C LYS A 519 23.85 -30.93 -28.54
N ARG A 520 24.88 -31.54 -27.94
CA ARG A 520 25.53 -32.76 -28.45
C ARG A 520 24.58 -33.96 -28.51
N LYS A 521 23.69 -34.11 -27.52
CA LYS A 521 22.68 -35.19 -27.47
C LYS A 521 21.54 -35.00 -28.47
N GLU A 522 21.22 -33.74 -28.81
CA GLU A 522 20.25 -33.41 -29.86
C GLU A 522 20.79 -33.72 -31.27
N LEU A 523 22.04 -33.34 -31.54
CA LEU A 523 22.69 -33.48 -32.85
C LEU A 523 23.11 -34.93 -33.15
N LYS A 524 22.19 -35.76 -33.66
CA LYS A 524 22.48 -37.17 -34.00
C LYS A 524 23.19 -37.35 -35.36
N ASP A 525 22.97 -36.43 -36.30
CA ASP A 525 23.30 -36.64 -37.72
C ASP A 525 24.73 -36.22 -38.11
N ASN A 526 25.47 -35.54 -37.22
CA ASN A 526 26.83 -35.07 -37.48
C ASN A 526 27.83 -35.58 -36.41
N PRO A 527 28.54 -36.70 -36.66
CA PRO A 527 29.47 -37.29 -35.70
C PRO A 527 30.76 -36.47 -35.51
N VAL A 528 31.14 -35.61 -36.47
CA VAL A 528 32.28 -34.69 -36.32
C VAL A 528 31.93 -33.61 -35.30
N ARG A 529 30.76 -32.97 -35.45
CA ARG A 529 30.30 -31.94 -34.52
C ARG A 529 30.04 -32.49 -33.11
N GLN A 530 29.61 -33.76 -32.99
CA GLN A 530 29.51 -34.41 -31.68
C GLN A 530 30.86 -34.56 -30.96
N GLN A 531 31.93 -34.87 -31.69
CA GLN A 531 33.29 -34.97 -31.13
C GLN A 531 33.81 -33.61 -30.71
N GLU A 532 33.64 -32.59 -31.54
CA GLU A 532 34.02 -31.20 -31.24
C GLU A 532 33.36 -30.69 -29.94
N LEU A 533 32.03 -30.81 -29.82
CA LEU A 533 31.31 -30.38 -28.62
C LEU A 533 31.76 -31.15 -27.36
N ALA A 534 32.04 -32.46 -27.49
CA ALA A 534 32.58 -33.24 -26.39
C ALA A 534 34.00 -32.79 -26.00
N ALA A 535 34.84 -32.47 -26.99
CA ALA A 535 36.21 -31.97 -26.79
C ALA A 535 36.23 -30.61 -26.10
N TYR A 536 35.38 -29.66 -26.53
CA TYR A 536 35.27 -28.34 -25.91
C TYR A 536 34.78 -28.41 -24.46
N PHE A 537 33.84 -29.30 -24.15
CA PHE A 537 33.36 -29.53 -22.78
C PHE A 537 34.47 -30.02 -21.83
N THR A 538 35.58 -30.59 -22.33
CA THR A 538 36.75 -30.94 -21.50
C THR A 538 37.60 -29.74 -21.05
N HIS A 539 37.31 -28.53 -21.54
CA HIS A 539 38.00 -27.29 -21.20
C HIS A 539 37.15 -26.33 -20.34
N CYS A 540 35.91 -26.68 -20.01
CA CYS A 540 35.13 -25.96 -19.01
C CYS A 540 35.73 -26.17 -17.61
N ASN A 541 35.80 -25.09 -16.81
CA ASN A 541 36.37 -25.14 -15.46
C ASN A 541 35.37 -25.71 -14.44
N LEU A 542 35.22 -27.05 -14.45
CA LEU A 542 34.33 -27.79 -13.54
C LEU A 542 35.10 -28.38 -12.36
N GLN A 543 34.38 -28.77 -11.30
CA GLN A 543 34.96 -29.57 -10.23
C GLN A 543 35.46 -30.93 -10.76
N LEU A 544 36.60 -31.40 -10.22
CA LEU A 544 37.30 -32.62 -10.64
C LEU A 544 36.42 -33.85 -10.93
N PRO A 545 35.38 -34.20 -10.11
CA PRO A 545 34.50 -35.33 -10.43
C PRO A 545 33.75 -35.17 -11.76
N HIS A 546 33.30 -33.96 -12.07
CA HIS A 546 32.58 -33.65 -13.31
C HIS A 546 33.53 -33.56 -14.50
N THR A 547 34.73 -32.98 -14.32
CA THR A 547 35.78 -32.93 -15.35
C THR A 547 36.22 -34.34 -15.78
N ARG A 548 36.35 -35.28 -14.83
CA ARG A 548 36.62 -36.70 -15.12
C ARG A 548 35.52 -37.35 -15.97
N LEU A 549 34.25 -37.05 -15.68
CA LEU A 549 33.12 -37.55 -16.48
C LEU A 549 33.10 -36.95 -17.90
N ALA A 550 33.41 -35.65 -18.05
CA ALA A 550 33.52 -35.00 -19.35
C ALA A 550 34.66 -35.59 -20.19
N LEU A 551 35.85 -35.78 -19.60
CA LEU A 551 36.99 -36.43 -20.25
C LEU A 551 36.68 -37.88 -20.68
N MET A 552 36.04 -38.67 -19.81
CA MET A 552 35.64 -40.05 -20.12
C MET A 552 34.64 -40.13 -21.28
N ASN A 553 33.68 -39.20 -21.34
CA ASN A 553 32.71 -39.07 -22.42
C ASN A 553 33.41 -38.68 -23.74
N ALA A 554 34.25 -37.63 -23.74
CA ALA A 554 35.01 -37.19 -24.91
C ALA A 554 35.94 -38.27 -25.45
N MET A 555 36.69 -38.96 -24.58
CA MET A 555 37.51 -40.13 -24.91
C MET A 555 36.69 -41.22 -25.61
N THR A 556 35.53 -41.57 -25.06
CA THR A 556 34.66 -42.63 -25.60
C THR A 556 34.09 -42.27 -26.97
N VAL A 557 33.71 -41.00 -27.18
CA VAL A 557 33.14 -40.51 -28.45
C VAL A 557 34.22 -40.48 -29.54
N CYS A 558 35.42 -39.95 -29.24
CA CYS A 558 36.52 -39.89 -30.20
C CYS A 558 37.06 -41.30 -30.55
N PHE A 559 37.15 -42.20 -29.57
CA PHE A 559 37.58 -43.58 -29.79
C PHE A 559 36.63 -44.35 -30.72
N LYS A 560 35.30 -44.20 -30.53
CA LYS A 560 34.29 -44.80 -31.42
C LYS A 560 34.39 -44.28 -32.85
N ALA A 561 34.78 -43.01 -33.03
CA ALA A 561 34.97 -42.36 -34.32
C ALA A 561 36.34 -42.61 -34.97
N GLN A 562 37.18 -43.50 -34.41
CA GLN A 562 38.55 -43.78 -34.89
C GLN A 562 39.51 -42.56 -34.84
N ASN A 563 39.21 -41.55 -34.01
CA ASN A 563 40.12 -40.45 -33.70
C ASN A 563 40.99 -40.81 -32.48
N LEU A 564 41.93 -41.72 -32.71
CA LEU A 564 42.75 -42.37 -31.68
C LEU A 564 43.81 -41.46 -31.06
N SER A 565 44.39 -40.52 -31.83
CA SER A 565 45.39 -39.57 -31.33
C SER A 565 44.75 -38.57 -30.36
N THR A 566 43.57 -38.06 -30.73
CA THR A 566 42.78 -37.15 -29.91
C THR A 566 42.20 -37.87 -28.68
N ALA A 567 41.70 -39.10 -28.84
CA ALA A 567 41.24 -39.92 -27.70
C ALA A 567 42.37 -40.24 -26.69
N ALA A 568 43.60 -40.51 -27.17
CA ALA A 568 44.76 -40.73 -26.32
C ALA A 568 45.13 -39.50 -25.48
N ASN A 569 44.90 -38.28 -25.99
CA ASN A 569 45.10 -37.07 -25.21
C ASN A 569 44.11 -37.00 -24.03
N PHE A 570 42.82 -37.19 -24.29
CA PHE A 570 41.82 -37.22 -23.21
C PHE A 570 42.08 -38.34 -22.19
N ALA A 571 42.59 -39.49 -22.63
CA ALA A 571 42.98 -40.58 -21.74
C ALA A 571 44.19 -40.22 -20.84
N ARG A 572 45.21 -39.52 -21.37
CA ARG A 572 46.32 -38.97 -20.55
C ARG A 572 45.82 -37.95 -19.53
N ARG A 573 45.08 -36.93 -19.97
CA ARG A 573 44.47 -35.91 -19.08
C ARG A 573 43.59 -36.55 -18.00
N LEU A 574 42.84 -37.60 -18.34
CA LEU A 574 42.02 -38.32 -17.36
C LEU A 574 42.87 -39.02 -16.29
N LEU A 575 43.98 -39.68 -16.68
CA LEU A 575 44.90 -40.32 -15.73
C LEU A 575 45.67 -39.31 -14.87
N GLU A 576 46.06 -38.15 -15.42
CA GLU A 576 46.68 -37.04 -14.69
C GLU A 576 45.80 -36.53 -13.54
N THR A 577 44.46 -36.54 -13.70
CA THR A 577 43.54 -36.18 -12.61
C THR A 577 43.43 -37.22 -11.48
N ASN A 578 44.15 -38.35 -11.56
CA ASN A 578 44.13 -39.48 -10.60
C ASN A 578 42.70 -39.95 -10.22
N PRO A 579 41.98 -40.64 -11.13
CA PRO A 579 40.58 -41.01 -10.93
C PRO A 579 40.41 -42.07 -9.85
N SER A 580 39.53 -41.80 -8.88
CA SER A 580 39.24 -42.69 -7.74
C SER A 580 38.48 -43.97 -8.09
N VAL A 581 37.87 -44.03 -9.29
CA VAL A 581 37.15 -45.22 -9.76
C VAL A 581 38.07 -46.03 -10.67
N GLU A 582 38.53 -47.19 -10.19
CA GLU A 582 39.52 -48.02 -10.89
C GLU A 582 39.11 -48.39 -12.33
N ASN A 583 37.81 -48.61 -12.58
CA ASN A 583 37.27 -48.87 -13.92
C ASN A 583 37.55 -47.72 -14.92
N GLN A 584 37.54 -46.46 -14.48
CA GLN A 584 37.87 -45.31 -15.33
C GLN A 584 39.36 -45.31 -15.70
N ALA A 585 40.23 -45.57 -14.72
CA ALA A 585 41.68 -45.70 -14.96
C ALA A 585 42.00 -46.87 -15.91
N LYS A 586 41.35 -48.01 -15.73
CA LYS A 586 41.52 -49.20 -16.58
C LYS A 586 41.09 -48.93 -18.03
N MET A 587 39.94 -48.29 -18.23
CA MET A 587 39.45 -47.91 -19.56
C MET A 587 40.40 -46.90 -20.24
N ALA A 588 40.88 -45.88 -19.53
CA ALA A 588 41.83 -44.91 -20.06
C ALA A 588 43.15 -45.57 -20.51
N ARG A 589 43.71 -46.49 -19.70
CA ARG A 589 44.91 -47.26 -20.06
C ARG A 589 44.69 -48.15 -21.28
N GLN A 590 43.52 -48.78 -21.42
CA GLN A 590 43.18 -49.58 -22.60
C GLN A 590 43.07 -48.73 -23.88
N VAL A 591 42.48 -47.54 -23.79
CA VAL A 591 42.42 -46.58 -24.92
C VAL A 591 43.81 -46.11 -25.32
N LEU A 592 44.72 -45.86 -24.36
CA LEU A 592 46.11 -45.53 -24.64
C LEU A 592 46.85 -46.66 -25.36
N GLN A 593 46.77 -47.89 -24.84
CA GLN A 593 47.40 -49.06 -25.47
C GLN A 593 46.86 -49.34 -26.89
N ALA A 594 45.58 -49.04 -27.13
CA ALA A 594 44.98 -49.15 -28.46
C ALA A 594 45.47 -48.04 -29.41
N ALA A 595 45.59 -46.81 -28.93
CA ALA A 595 46.09 -45.67 -29.70
C ALA A 595 47.59 -45.76 -30.00
N GLU A 596 48.41 -46.27 -29.08
CA GLU A 596 49.85 -46.50 -29.28
C GLU A 596 50.14 -47.47 -30.44
N ARG A 597 49.21 -48.40 -30.73
CA ARG A 597 49.31 -49.30 -31.88
C ARG A 597 48.98 -48.64 -33.21
N ASN A 598 48.23 -47.54 -33.22
CA ASN A 598 47.82 -46.82 -34.43
C ASN A 598 47.50 -45.34 -34.13
N MET A 599 48.53 -44.50 -34.00
CA MET A 599 48.38 -43.06 -33.72
C MET A 599 47.99 -42.27 -34.98
N ARG A 600 46.75 -42.47 -35.47
CA ARG A 600 46.16 -41.63 -36.52
C ARG A 600 44.73 -41.24 -36.13
N ASP A 601 44.35 -40.01 -36.49
CA ASP A 601 42.97 -39.55 -36.44
C ASP A 601 42.34 -39.71 -37.84
N ALA A 602 41.14 -40.29 -37.89
CA ALA A 602 40.42 -40.54 -39.14
C ALA A 602 39.75 -39.28 -39.73
N THR A 603 39.46 -38.28 -38.90
CA THR A 603 38.82 -37.02 -39.29
C THR A 603 39.46 -35.83 -38.60
N GLN A 604 39.75 -34.76 -39.35
CA GLN A 604 40.23 -33.51 -38.80
C GLN A 604 39.09 -32.77 -38.08
N LEU A 605 39.28 -32.48 -36.80
CA LEU A 605 38.34 -31.71 -35.99
C LEU A 605 38.75 -30.22 -35.94
N ASN A 606 37.79 -29.30 -35.77
CA ASN A 606 38.09 -27.91 -35.38
C ASN A 606 38.39 -27.84 -33.87
N TYR A 607 39.43 -28.53 -33.44
CA TYR A 607 39.86 -28.61 -32.05
C TYR A 607 41.39 -28.69 -31.99
N ASP A 608 41.99 -27.78 -31.24
CA ASP A 608 43.42 -27.80 -30.91
C ASP A 608 43.51 -27.74 -29.38
N PHE A 609 44.20 -28.72 -28.81
CA PHE A 609 44.40 -28.84 -27.37
C PHE A 609 45.62 -28.05 -26.87
N ARG A 610 46.49 -27.60 -27.76
CA ARG A 610 47.74 -26.87 -27.43
C ARG A 610 47.52 -25.37 -27.37
N ASN A 611 46.62 -24.85 -28.20
CA ASN A 611 46.28 -23.43 -28.24
C ASN A 611 45.11 -23.12 -27.28
N PRO A 612 45.28 -22.29 -26.24
CA PRO A 612 44.19 -21.90 -25.35
C PRO A 612 43.04 -21.21 -26.10
N PHE A 613 41.81 -21.63 -25.80
CA PHE A 613 40.60 -21.07 -26.37
C PHE A 613 39.50 -20.91 -25.30
N VAL A 614 38.56 -20.01 -25.55
CA VAL A 614 37.27 -19.92 -24.85
C VAL A 614 36.15 -20.35 -25.79
N VAL A 615 35.05 -20.90 -25.29
CA VAL A 615 33.95 -21.36 -26.15
C VAL A 615 32.90 -20.28 -26.29
N CYS A 616 32.49 -19.96 -27.53
CA CYS A 616 31.39 -19.05 -27.81
C CYS A 616 30.08 -19.55 -27.20
N GLY A 617 29.44 -18.75 -26.34
CA GLY A 617 28.26 -19.15 -25.58
C GLY A 617 26.99 -19.51 -26.38
N ALA A 618 26.90 -19.11 -27.65
CA ALA A 618 25.74 -19.39 -28.51
C ALA A 618 26.03 -20.43 -29.60
N THR A 619 27.16 -20.29 -30.32
CA THR A 619 27.50 -21.15 -31.47
C THR A 619 28.32 -22.39 -31.06
N TYR A 620 28.88 -22.39 -29.85
CA TYR A 620 29.80 -23.42 -29.33
C TYR A 620 31.02 -23.64 -30.24
N VAL A 621 31.53 -22.57 -30.84
CA VAL A 621 32.78 -22.55 -31.63
C VAL A 621 33.92 -22.06 -30.74
N PRO A 622 35.14 -22.64 -30.82
CA PRO A 622 36.29 -22.17 -30.05
C PRO A 622 36.77 -20.83 -30.59
N ILE A 623 36.99 -19.89 -29.67
CA ILE A 623 37.61 -18.59 -29.89
C ILE A 623 39.02 -18.69 -29.35
N TYR A 624 39.99 -18.76 -30.26
CA TYR A 624 41.41 -18.93 -29.90
C TYR A 624 42.04 -17.61 -29.45
N ARG A 625 43.04 -17.69 -28.56
CA ARG A 625 43.75 -16.51 -28.04
C ARG A 625 44.26 -15.62 -29.17
N GLY A 626 43.84 -14.35 -29.17
CA GLY A 626 44.19 -13.35 -30.18
C GLY A 626 43.11 -13.12 -31.25
N GLN A 627 42.05 -13.93 -31.31
CA GLN A 627 40.84 -13.61 -32.08
C GLN A 627 40.02 -12.52 -31.36
N LYS A 628 39.30 -11.70 -32.13
CA LYS A 628 38.38 -10.68 -31.59
C LYS A 628 37.07 -11.31 -31.15
N ASP A 629 36.63 -10.97 -29.95
CA ASP A 629 35.44 -11.49 -29.30
C ASP A 629 34.72 -10.42 -28.47
N VAL A 630 33.56 -10.78 -27.94
CA VAL A 630 32.71 -9.89 -27.13
C VAL A 630 32.27 -10.64 -25.89
N ALA A 631 32.45 -10.04 -24.72
CA ALA A 631 31.99 -10.61 -23.46
C ALA A 631 30.55 -10.18 -23.11
N CYS A 632 29.84 -11.06 -22.42
CA CYS A 632 28.65 -10.71 -21.66
C CYS A 632 29.07 -9.90 -20.41
N PRO A 633 28.54 -8.69 -20.18
CA PRO A 633 28.94 -7.84 -19.05
C PRO A 633 28.58 -8.42 -17.68
N TYR A 634 27.55 -9.28 -17.61
CA TYR A 634 27.12 -9.90 -16.36
C TYR A 634 27.92 -11.17 -16.01
N CYS A 635 27.79 -12.23 -16.82
CA CYS A 635 28.43 -13.51 -16.51
C CYS A 635 29.86 -13.65 -17.07
N GLY A 636 30.32 -12.74 -17.93
CA GLY A 636 31.65 -12.82 -18.54
C GLY A 636 31.83 -13.97 -19.55
N THR A 637 30.74 -14.54 -20.06
CA THR A 637 30.80 -15.51 -21.17
C THR A 637 31.21 -14.80 -22.46
N HIS A 638 32.13 -15.40 -23.21
CA HIS A 638 32.66 -14.87 -24.47
C HIS A 638 31.80 -15.32 -25.67
N TYR A 639 31.71 -14.46 -26.68
CA TYR A 639 30.93 -14.65 -27.90
C TYR A 639 31.69 -14.14 -29.12
N VAL A 640 31.42 -14.74 -30.29
CA VAL A 640 31.90 -14.21 -31.58
C VAL A 640 31.18 -12.91 -31.92
N LEU A 641 31.86 -12.00 -32.63
CA LEU A 641 31.36 -10.65 -32.98
C LEU A 641 29.94 -10.65 -33.60
N SER A 642 29.56 -11.69 -34.35
CA SER A 642 28.24 -11.80 -34.99
C SER A 642 27.05 -11.93 -34.01
N GLN A 643 27.31 -12.16 -32.72
CA GLN A 643 26.30 -12.26 -31.66
C GLN A 643 26.21 -11.00 -30.78
N GLN A 644 26.99 -9.95 -31.08
CA GLN A 644 26.92 -8.69 -30.35
C GLN A 644 25.51 -8.07 -30.44
N GLY A 645 25.03 -7.49 -29.34
CA GLY A 645 23.69 -6.92 -29.24
C GLY A 645 22.56 -7.93 -29.02
N GLN A 646 22.81 -9.24 -29.10
CA GLN A 646 21.83 -10.26 -28.74
C GLN A 646 21.79 -10.50 -27.21
N THR A 647 20.72 -11.14 -26.72
CA THR A 647 20.61 -11.60 -25.34
C THR A 647 21.52 -12.81 -25.09
N CYS A 648 22.31 -12.76 -24.02
CA CYS A 648 23.26 -13.79 -23.62
C CYS A 648 22.56 -15.12 -23.28
N VAL A 649 22.77 -16.17 -24.09
CA VAL A 649 22.12 -17.50 -23.96
C VAL A 649 22.49 -18.25 -22.67
N VAL A 650 23.63 -17.92 -22.06
CA VAL A 650 24.08 -18.51 -20.78
C VAL A 650 23.28 -17.94 -19.61
N CYS A 651 23.25 -16.61 -19.44
CA CYS A 651 22.57 -15.99 -18.30
C CYS A 651 21.08 -15.66 -18.55
N ASP A 652 20.65 -15.56 -19.80
CA ASP A 652 19.30 -15.16 -20.24
C ASP A 652 18.83 -13.76 -19.79
N LEU A 653 19.74 -12.89 -19.35
CA LEU A 653 19.41 -11.56 -18.80
C LEU A 653 20.01 -10.38 -19.59
N SER A 654 21.32 -10.41 -19.85
CA SER A 654 22.08 -9.26 -20.35
C SER A 654 22.36 -9.31 -21.84
N MET A 655 22.60 -8.12 -22.40
CA MET A 655 22.96 -7.92 -23.80
C MET A 655 24.47 -8.14 -23.99
N ILE A 656 24.84 -8.90 -25.02
CA ILE A 656 26.23 -9.21 -25.34
C ILE A 656 26.94 -7.93 -25.83
N GLY A 657 28.01 -7.51 -25.14
CA GLY A 657 28.80 -6.34 -25.51
C GLY A 657 28.16 -4.98 -25.22
N SER A 658 27.23 -4.88 -24.26
CA SER A 658 26.78 -3.57 -23.76
C SER A 658 27.68 -3.08 -22.63
N ASP A 659 27.99 -1.77 -22.64
CA ASP A 659 28.73 -1.12 -21.55
C ASP A 659 27.96 -1.21 -20.22
N ALA A 660 28.68 -1.54 -19.14
CA ALA A 660 28.08 -1.82 -17.83
C ALA A 660 29.08 -1.51 -16.70
N SER A 661 28.61 -0.96 -15.57
CA SER A 661 29.48 -0.49 -14.49
C SER A 661 30.02 -1.58 -13.54
N GLY A 662 29.63 -2.85 -13.76
CA GLY A 662 29.93 -3.98 -12.89
C GLY A 662 28.87 -4.25 -11.81
N LEU A 663 28.94 -5.44 -11.21
CA LEU A 663 28.04 -5.89 -10.14
C LEU A 663 28.17 -5.03 -8.89
N LEU A 664 27.04 -4.52 -8.41
CA LEU A 664 26.90 -3.83 -7.12
C LEU A 664 25.94 -4.63 -6.24
N SER A 665 26.50 -5.30 -5.23
CA SER A 665 25.81 -6.18 -4.27
C SER A 665 26.13 -5.82 -2.81
N SER A 666 26.91 -4.77 -2.54
CA SER A 666 27.20 -4.34 -1.16
C SER A 666 27.33 -2.82 -1.06
N ALA A 667 26.85 -2.26 0.05
CA ALA A 667 27.07 -0.85 0.41
C ALA A 667 28.57 -0.48 0.45
N SER A 668 29.43 -1.43 0.83
CA SER A 668 30.89 -1.26 0.90
C SER A 668 31.53 -0.89 -0.44
N GLN A 669 30.89 -1.19 -1.58
CA GLN A 669 31.40 -0.86 -2.92
C GLN A 669 31.20 0.62 -3.30
N PHE A 670 30.36 1.37 -2.59
CA PHE A 670 30.16 2.80 -2.84
C PHE A 670 31.21 3.65 -2.11
N LEU A 671 31.58 3.27 -0.89
CA LEU A 671 32.63 3.94 -0.10
C LEU A 671 33.98 3.97 -0.83
N SER A 672 34.38 2.88 -1.50
CA SER A 672 35.66 2.85 -2.22
C SER A 672 35.69 3.69 -3.50
N ARG A 673 34.54 3.98 -4.13
CA ARG A 673 34.50 4.90 -5.28
C ARG A 673 34.75 6.34 -4.85
N TYR A 674 34.17 6.75 -3.72
CA TYR A 674 34.41 8.09 -3.18
C TYR A 674 35.88 8.33 -2.78
N VAL A 675 36.58 7.30 -2.26
CA VAL A 675 38.01 7.43 -1.95
C VAL A 675 38.85 7.58 -3.23
N MET A 676 38.60 6.76 -4.27
CA MET A 676 39.35 6.89 -5.53
C MET A 676 39.02 8.19 -6.30
N ASP A 677 37.78 8.66 -6.28
CA ASP A 677 37.37 9.94 -6.89
C ASP A 677 37.93 11.18 -6.14
N VAL A 678 38.48 10.99 -4.93
CA VAL A 678 39.22 12.01 -4.16
C VAL A 678 40.71 11.91 -4.43
N GLU A 679 41.30 10.70 -4.40
CA GLU A 679 42.71 10.47 -4.74
C GLU A 679 43.04 10.94 -6.18
N GLU A 680 42.20 10.63 -7.18
CA GLU A 680 42.38 11.12 -8.57
C GLU A 680 42.20 12.65 -8.72
N LYS A 681 41.63 13.35 -7.72
CA LYS A 681 41.48 14.82 -7.75
C LYS A 681 42.60 15.58 -7.05
N GLU A 682 43.21 15.00 -6.02
CA GLU A 682 44.37 15.62 -5.37
C GLU A 682 45.59 15.59 -6.31
N ASP A 683 45.83 14.48 -7.02
CA ASP A 683 46.92 14.34 -8.00
C ASP A 683 46.83 15.31 -9.19
N PHE A 684 45.64 15.84 -9.52
CA PHE A 684 45.47 16.83 -10.59
C PHE A 684 45.64 18.30 -10.14
N THR A 685 45.99 18.54 -8.86
CA THR A 685 46.29 19.89 -8.35
C THR A 685 47.76 20.10 -7.96
N ALA A 686 48.63 19.11 -8.22
CA ALA A 686 50.07 19.16 -7.93
C ALA A 686 50.94 18.91 -9.18
N ALA A 687 50.75 19.71 -10.23
CA ALA A 687 51.62 19.77 -11.42
C ALA A 687 51.71 21.20 -12.00
#